data_AF-A0A7V2V0U1-F1
#
_entry.id   AF-A0A7V2V0U1-F1
#
_cell.length_a   1.000
_cell.length_b   1.000
_cell.length_c   1.000
_cell.angle_alpha   90.00
_cell.angle_beta   90.00
_cell.angle_gamma   90.00
#
_symmetry.space_group_name_H-M   'P 1'
#
loop_
_entity.id
_entity.type
_entity.pdbx_description
1 polymer ?
#
loop_
_entity_poly.entity_id
_entity_poly.type
_entity_poly.pdbx_seq_one_letter_code
_entity_poly.pdbx_strand_id
1 'polypeptide(L)'
;MCGICGVVTTGAPVDPGVVRAMVDRLRHRGPDGDGLYDSSAPVGPGPVAPAVPAPGPRAVLGHARLSIIDLPGGRQPMGNEDGSVQVVFNGEIYNFRELRRRLEARGHRFATRSDTEALVHLYEDRGEGLVDDLRGMFAFAIWDARRGRLVAARDRLGKKPLCYAESPGRLAFASELKALAVQPGFDRAVDPEAVHLFLTYQYVPPPRTIFRAARKLPPGHVLIWEAGRLQTRAYWRVPADEAPDRPEAAWAEAVRAALEEAVRVRLVSDVPLGAFLSGGVDSSAIVALMSRLTGAPVRTFSIGFREAAYDERPFARDVARRFGTDHEELVIEPKALDVLPRLAWHYDEPFADSSMVPTWYVAQAARRRVKVVLSGDGGDEAFGGYERYLGVAAAARLDAALGPARRSAARALQCLLPPVGRERSLLRRGRRFLQGLAADPDARYLRWIGCFGPELHPDLYAPDFARAVAGAPAAGLLAEAYARFRDRDTAGATLRVDLETYLPHDLLVKVDIAGMAHGLEVRCPFLDHGLVELAARMPTRWKLRGGAGKYMLKRAMADLLPPAILHRPKMGFAVPVPRWFRRELRPLLRDVVLGDRARARGYFRADRVERLVRDHESGRADHGPRLWALLMLELWHRTHADRRGE
;
A
#
# COMPACT_ATOMS: atom_id res chain seq x y z
N MET A 1 -6.20 11.17 -8.73
CA MET A 1 -6.60 9.95 -7.99
C MET A 1 -8.05 9.59 -8.28
N CYS A 2 -8.35 8.36 -8.62
CA CYS A 2 -9.66 7.98 -9.15
C CYS A 2 -10.07 6.57 -8.71
N GLY A 3 -11.30 6.19 -9.02
CA GLY A 3 -11.72 4.80 -9.10
C GLY A 3 -11.84 4.38 -10.56
N ILE A 4 -11.30 3.22 -10.91
CA ILE A 4 -11.47 2.63 -12.24
C ILE A 4 -12.12 1.26 -12.14
N CYS A 5 -12.94 0.92 -13.11
CA CYS A 5 -13.52 -0.40 -13.26
C CYS A 5 -13.91 -0.68 -14.71
N GLY A 6 -14.15 -1.94 -15.03
CA GLY A 6 -14.68 -2.30 -16.33
C GLY A 6 -14.84 -3.79 -16.49
N VAL A 7 -15.50 -4.16 -17.58
CA VAL A 7 -15.74 -5.55 -17.97
C VAL A 7 -15.51 -5.69 -19.47
N VAL A 8 -14.75 -6.72 -19.84
CA VAL A 8 -14.56 -7.14 -21.23
C VAL A 8 -15.08 -8.56 -21.43
N THR A 9 -15.64 -8.84 -22.60
CA THR A 9 -16.30 -10.11 -22.92
C THR A 9 -16.11 -10.49 -24.39
N THR A 10 -15.94 -11.78 -24.67
CA THR A 10 -16.03 -12.35 -26.02
C THR A 10 -17.44 -12.88 -26.34
N GLY A 11 -18.31 -12.96 -25.33
CA GLY A 11 -19.66 -13.52 -25.44
C GLY A 11 -20.75 -12.44 -25.46
N ALA A 12 -21.81 -12.67 -24.67
CA ALA A 12 -22.93 -11.75 -24.57
C ALA A 12 -22.48 -10.35 -24.12
N PRO A 13 -23.10 -9.27 -24.65
CA PRO A 13 -22.83 -7.90 -24.21
C PRO A 13 -22.98 -7.73 -22.69
N VAL A 14 -22.17 -6.86 -22.11
CA VAL A 14 -22.26 -6.50 -20.69
C VAL A 14 -23.31 -5.41 -20.55
N ASP A 15 -24.29 -5.59 -19.67
CA ASP A 15 -25.20 -4.52 -19.27
C ASP A 15 -24.40 -3.35 -18.67
N PRO A 16 -24.43 -2.15 -19.29
CA PRO A 16 -23.71 -0.98 -18.77
C PRO A 16 -24.16 -0.57 -17.36
N GLY A 17 -25.38 -0.94 -16.95
CA GLY A 17 -25.88 -0.75 -15.59
C GLY A 17 -25.03 -1.44 -14.53
N VAL A 18 -24.42 -2.59 -14.85
CA VAL A 18 -23.52 -3.29 -13.94
C VAL A 18 -22.26 -2.46 -13.69
N VAL A 19 -21.64 -1.91 -14.74
CA VAL A 19 -20.43 -1.08 -14.58
C VAL A 19 -20.75 0.25 -13.89
N ARG A 20 -21.93 0.83 -14.13
CA ARG A 20 -22.40 1.99 -13.37
C ARG A 20 -22.49 1.70 -11.88
N ALA A 21 -23.04 0.55 -11.49
CA ALA A 21 -23.08 0.13 -10.09
C ALA A 21 -21.67 -0.14 -9.50
N MET A 22 -20.70 -0.58 -10.32
CA MET A 22 -19.29 -0.63 -9.89
C MET A 22 -18.73 0.77 -9.61
N VAL A 23 -18.99 1.74 -10.49
CA VAL A 23 -18.57 3.14 -10.33
C VAL A 23 -19.18 3.74 -9.07
N ASP A 24 -20.44 3.47 -8.78
CA ASP A 24 -21.12 3.93 -7.56
C ASP A 24 -20.40 3.46 -6.28
N ARG A 25 -19.86 2.23 -6.27
CA ARG A 25 -19.06 1.71 -5.15
C ARG A 25 -17.68 2.37 -5.00
N LEU A 26 -17.22 3.12 -6.01
CA LEU A 26 -15.92 3.77 -6.05
C LEU A 26 -16.00 5.30 -5.91
N ARG A 27 -17.20 5.88 -5.77
CA ARG A 27 -17.42 7.34 -5.68
C ARG A 27 -16.61 8.04 -4.60
N HIS A 28 -16.30 7.39 -3.48
CA HIS A 28 -15.44 7.98 -2.44
C HIS A 28 -14.05 8.35 -2.96
N ARG A 29 -13.49 7.54 -3.88
CA ARG A 29 -12.17 7.79 -4.49
C ARG A 29 -12.19 8.96 -5.47
N GLY A 30 -13.34 9.19 -6.11
CA GLY A 30 -13.51 10.18 -7.16
C GLY A 30 -14.83 10.94 -7.03
N PRO A 31 -14.93 11.88 -6.07
CA PRO A 31 -16.18 12.56 -5.75
C PRO A 31 -16.53 13.73 -6.70
N ASP A 32 -15.62 14.12 -7.61
CA ASP A 32 -15.81 15.30 -8.47
C ASP A 32 -16.55 14.99 -9.78
N GLY A 33 -16.70 13.72 -10.15
CA GLY A 33 -17.45 13.31 -11.34
C GLY A 33 -17.30 11.83 -11.66
N ASP A 34 -18.03 11.36 -12.67
CA ASP A 34 -17.96 9.99 -13.15
C ASP A 34 -18.09 9.93 -14.68
N GLY A 35 -17.85 8.75 -15.25
CA GLY A 35 -17.99 8.50 -16.68
C GLY A 35 -18.07 7.02 -17.02
N LEU A 36 -18.64 6.74 -18.18
CA LEU A 36 -18.86 5.40 -18.71
C LEU A 36 -18.56 5.38 -20.21
N TYR A 37 -17.93 4.32 -20.68
CA TYR A 37 -17.74 4.00 -22.08
C TYR A 37 -18.34 2.63 -22.35
N ASP A 38 -19.08 2.51 -23.45
CA ASP A 38 -19.64 1.26 -23.95
C ASP A 38 -19.26 1.10 -25.41
N SER A 39 -18.46 0.07 -25.70
CA SER A 39 -18.01 -0.25 -27.07
C SER A 39 -19.13 -0.61 -28.04
N SER A 40 -20.34 -0.91 -27.55
CA SER A 40 -21.51 -1.20 -28.37
C SER A 40 -22.33 0.05 -28.72
N ALA A 41 -22.10 1.16 -28.02
CA ALA A 41 -22.77 2.42 -28.29
C ALA A 41 -22.14 3.16 -29.49
N PRO A 42 -22.92 3.93 -30.26
CA PRO A 42 -22.37 4.85 -31.27
C PRO A 42 -21.44 5.89 -30.62
N VAL A 43 -20.33 6.22 -31.27
CA VAL A 43 -19.38 7.23 -30.79
C VAL A 43 -19.72 8.59 -31.42
N GLY A 44 -20.29 9.52 -30.62
CA GLY A 44 -20.46 10.95 -30.98
C GLY A 44 -21.83 11.37 -31.54
N PRO A 45 -22.08 12.71 -31.68
CA PRO A 45 -23.30 13.25 -32.28
C PRO A 45 -23.21 13.19 -33.81
N GLY A 46 -23.52 12.03 -34.40
CA GLY A 46 -23.54 11.82 -35.84
C GLY A 46 -23.67 10.33 -36.20
N PRO A 47 -23.96 9.97 -37.46
CA PRO A 47 -24.04 8.59 -37.90
C PRO A 47 -22.61 8.03 -38.07
N VAL A 48 -21.90 7.83 -36.95
CA VAL A 48 -20.63 7.10 -36.92
C VAL A 48 -20.94 5.69 -36.44
N ALA A 49 -20.66 4.71 -37.30
CA ALA A 49 -20.83 3.29 -36.97
C ALA A 49 -20.10 2.96 -35.64
N PRO A 50 -20.59 1.99 -34.84
CA PRO A 50 -19.83 1.52 -33.68
C PRO A 50 -18.40 1.16 -34.11
N ALA A 51 -17.40 1.50 -33.29
CA ALA A 51 -15.98 1.26 -33.61
C ALA A 51 -15.65 -0.21 -33.92
N VAL A 52 -16.56 -1.15 -33.62
CA VAL A 52 -16.47 -2.56 -33.96
C VAL A 52 -17.81 -3.06 -34.54
N PRO A 53 -17.88 -3.41 -35.85
CA PRO A 53 -19.02 -4.14 -36.41
C PRO A 53 -19.25 -5.43 -35.62
N ALA A 54 -20.50 -5.79 -35.32
CA ALA A 54 -20.80 -7.12 -34.80
C ALA A 54 -20.50 -8.18 -35.88
N PRO A 55 -19.96 -9.38 -35.53
CA PRO A 55 -19.62 -9.88 -34.19
C PRO A 55 -18.15 -9.64 -33.78
N GLY A 56 -17.89 -9.30 -32.51
CA GLY A 56 -16.55 -9.16 -31.96
C GLY A 56 -16.53 -8.88 -30.44
N PRO A 57 -15.37 -8.93 -29.77
CA PRO A 57 -15.22 -8.61 -28.35
C PRO A 57 -15.83 -7.25 -27.99
N ARG A 58 -16.32 -7.13 -26.75
CA ARG A 58 -16.98 -5.92 -26.23
C ARG A 58 -16.37 -5.53 -24.88
N ALA A 59 -16.40 -4.24 -24.61
CA ALA A 59 -15.95 -3.62 -23.37
C ALA A 59 -16.94 -2.57 -22.86
N VAL A 60 -17.13 -2.54 -21.55
CA VAL A 60 -17.72 -1.41 -20.83
C VAL A 60 -16.74 -0.95 -19.76
N LEU A 61 -16.34 0.32 -19.80
CA LEU A 61 -15.36 0.91 -18.88
C LEU A 61 -16.05 2.00 -18.04
N GLY A 62 -15.68 2.10 -16.77
CA GLY A 62 -16.23 3.06 -15.82
C GLY A 62 -15.15 3.75 -15.01
N HIS A 63 -15.40 5.01 -14.65
CA HIS A 63 -14.44 5.84 -13.94
C HIS A 63 -15.16 6.77 -12.94
N ALA A 64 -14.60 6.89 -11.73
CA ALA A 64 -14.95 7.90 -10.73
C ALA A 64 -13.76 8.85 -10.55
N ARG A 65 -13.97 10.16 -10.71
CA ARG A 65 -12.92 11.18 -10.88
C ARG A 65 -12.69 12.03 -9.63
N LEU A 66 -11.44 12.14 -9.17
CA LEU A 66 -10.97 13.31 -8.43
C LEU A 66 -10.19 14.18 -9.41
N SER A 67 -10.64 15.41 -9.61
CA SER A 67 -10.09 16.33 -10.59
C SER A 67 -8.90 17.08 -9.98
N ILE A 68 -7.69 16.87 -10.52
CA ILE A 68 -6.42 17.44 -10.03
C ILE A 68 -5.68 18.19 -11.14
N ILE A 69 -5.58 17.60 -12.33
CA ILE A 69 -4.99 18.20 -13.53
C ILE A 69 -6.08 18.29 -14.60
N ASP A 70 -6.10 19.39 -15.33
CA ASP A 70 -7.05 19.70 -16.39
C ASP A 70 -8.50 19.49 -15.93
N LEU A 71 -8.91 20.29 -14.94
CA LEU A 71 -10.22 20.18 -14.29
C LEU A 71 -11.40 20.06 -15.27
N PRO A 72 -11.48 20.82 -16.38
CA PRO A 72 -12.55 20.63 -17.36
C PRO A 72 -12.29 19.50 -18.37
N GLY A 73 -11.05 19.34 -18.86
CA GLY A 73 -10.72 18.48 -20.01
C GLY A 73 -10.35 17.03 -19.68
N GLY A 74 -9.87 16.75 -18.47
CA GLY A 74 -9.41 15.41 -18.07
C GLY A 74 -10.52 14.40 -17.73
N ARG A 75 -11.67 14.46 -18.40
CA ARG A 75 -12.78 13.50 -18.22
C ARG A 75 -12.36 12.12 -18.71
N GLN A 76 -12.88 11.08 -18.07
CA GLN A 76 -12.58 9.69 -18.40
C GLN A 76 -13.87 8.84 -18.34
N PRO A 77 -13.99 7.73 -19.10
CA PRO A 77 -12.98 7.17 -20.01
C PRO A 77 -12.55 8.12 -21.13
N MET A 78 -11.27 8.09 -21.50
CA MET A 78 -10.66 9.01 -22.46
C MET A 78 -10.22 8.26 -23.71
N GLY A 79 -10.59 8.78 -24.89
CA GLY A 79 -10.30 8.16 -26.18
C GLY A 79 -9.14 8.82 -26.92
N ASN A 80 -8.60 8.13 -27.93
CA ASN A 80 -7.81 8.75 -28.99
C ASN A 80 -8.72 9.50 -29.98
N GLU A 81 -8.16 10.09 -31.04
CA GLU A 81 -8.87 10.99 -31.96
C GLU A 81 -10.08 10.34 -32.64
N ASP A 82 -10.02 9.03 -32.91
CA ASP A 82 -11.11 8.27 -33.54
C ASP A 82 -11.90 7.40 -32.55
N GLY A 83 -11.55 7.46 -31.27
CA GLY A 83 -12.19 6.70 -30.18
C GLY A 83 -11.96 5.19 -30.21
N SER A 84 -11.11 4.68 -31.10
CA SER A 84 -10.81 3.24 -31.21
C SER A 84 -9.96 2.69 -30.06
N VAL A 85 -9.25 3.57 -29.34
CA VAL A 85 -8.54 3.27 -28.10
C VAL A 85 -9.19 4.07 -26.97
N GLN A 86 -9.48 3.42 -25.84
CA GLN A 86 -10.10 4.06 -24.68
C GLN A 86 -9.36 3.70 -23.39
N VAL A 87 -9.08 4.69 -22.53
CA VAL A 87 -8.41 4.48 -21.25
C VAL A 87 -9.30 4.87 -20.07
N VAL A 88 -9.21 4.07 -19.01
CA VAL A 88 -9.54 4.49 -17.64
C VAL A 88 -8.29 4.41 -16.78
N PHE A 89 -8.04 5.45 -16.01
CA PHE A 89 -6.78 5.67 -15.32
C PHE A 89 -6.98 6.28 -13.92
N ASN A 90 -6.43 5.60 -12.92
CA ASN A 90 -6.28 6.08 -11.56
C ASN A 90 -4.79 6.30 -11.27
N GLY A 91 -4.34 7.55 -11.24
CA GLY A 91 -2.96 7.85 -10.92
C GLY A 91 -2.54 9.26 -11.29
N GLU A 92 -1.23 9.41 -11.49
CA GLU A 92 -0.55 10.59 -11.99
C GLU A 92 0.71 10.15 -12.77
N ILE A 93 0.88 10.62 -14.01
CA ILE A 93 2.09 10.41 -14.83
C ILE A 93 2.96 11.65 -14.78
N TYR A 94 3.93 11.70 -13.88
CA TYR A 94 4.74 12.88 -13.61
C TYR A 94 5.59 13.36 -14.80
N ASN A 95 5.92 12.48 -15.75
CA ASN A 95 6.66 12.85 -16.97
C ASN A 95 5.76 13.12 -18.20
N PHE A 96 4.43 13.29 -18.03
CA PHE A 96 3.51 13.45 -19.16
C PHE A 96 3.84 14.62 -20.10
N ARG A 97 4.40 15.73 -19.60
CA ARG A 97 4.80 16.88 -20.44
C ARG A 97 5.97 16.54 -21.36
N GLU A 98 6.87 15.67 -20.93
CA GLU A 98 7.96 15.15 -21.77
C GLU A 98 7.41 14.18 -22.82
N LEU A 99 6.57 13.23 -22.38
CA LEU A 99 5.92 12.26 -23.27
C LEU A 99 5.10 12.98 -24.35
N ARG A 100 4.30 13.96 -23.97
CA ARG A 100 3.50 14.78 -24.89
C ARG A 100 4.37 15.42 -25.98
N ARG A 101 5.46 16.11 -25.61
CA ARG A 101 6.37 16.72 -26.60
C ARG A 101 6.94 15.69 -27.58
N ARG A 102 7.30 14.49 -27.09
CA ARG A 102 7.80 13.38 -27.92
C ARG A 102 6.73 12.84 -28.87
N LEU A 103 5.49 12.72 -28.39
CA LEU A 103 4.34 12.21 -29.15
C LEU A 103 3.83 13.22 -30.19
N GLU A 104 3.75 14.51 -29.83
CA GLU A 104 3.44 15.59 -30.78
C GLU A 104 4.46 15.65 -31.92
N ALA A 105 5.76 15.47 -31.61
CA ALA A 105 6.81 15.38 -32.62
C ALA A 105 6.69 14.16 -33.56
N ARG A 106 5.92 13.13 -33.15
CA ARG A 106 5.60 11.94 -33.95
C ARG A 106 4.24 12.04 -34.65
N GLY A 107 3.53 13.16 -34.49
CA GLY A 107 2.29 13.46 -35.21
C GLY A 107 1.00 13.28 -34.42
N HIS A 108 1.05 12.85 -33.14
CA HIS A 108 -0.15 12.73 -32.29
C HIS A 108 -0.76 14.10 -31.99
N ARG A 109 -2.09 14.18 -31.91
CA ARG A 109 -2.82 15.44 -31.67
C ARG A 109 -3.59 15.38 -30.35
N PHE A 110 -3.08 16.09 -29.36
CA PHE A 110 -3.71 16.19 -28.05
C PHE A 110 -4.87 17.21 -28.03
N ALA A 111 -6.03 16.78 -27.58
CA ALA A 111 -7.23 17.57 -27.34
C ALA A 111 -7.29 18.15 -25.91
N THR A 112 -6.58 17.55 -24.95
CA THR A 112 -6.61 17.92 -23.53
C THR A 112 -5.22 18.35 -23.03
N ARG A 113 -5.13 18.75 -21.76
CA ARG A 113 -3.86 18.95 -21.04
C ARG A 113 -3.66 17.91 -19.93
N SER A 114 -4.54 16.91 -19.87
CA SER A 114 -4.49 15.83 -18.89
C SER A 114 -3.28 14.93 -19.14
N ASP A 115 -2.68 14.44 -18.08
CA ASP A 115 -1.65 13.40 -18.14
C ASP A 115 -2.20 12.08 -18.71
N THR A 116 -3.50 11.79 -18.48
CA THR A 116 -4.24 10.66 -19.05
C THR A 116 -4.11 10.53 -20.57
N GLU A 117 -4.17 11.63 -21.32
CA GLU A 117 -4.15 11.57 -22.79
C GLU A 117 -2.80 11.08 -23.33
N ALA A 118 -1.72 11.38 -22.59
CA ALA A 118 -0.41 10.87 -22.92
C ALA A 118 -0.35 9.34 -22.86
N LEU A 119 -1.17 8.68 -22.00
CA LEU A 119 -1.24 7.21 -21.95
C LEU A 119 -1.85 6.63 -23.23
N VAL A 120 -2.91 7.27 -23.74
CA VAL A 120 -3.62 6.80 -24.93
C VAL A 120 -2.68 6.85 -26.14
N HIS A 121 -2.06 7.99 -26.40
CA HIS A 121 -1.15 8.14 -27.53
C HIS A 121 0.13 7.33 -27.36
N LEU A 122 0.66 7.19 -26.15
CA LEU A 122 1.81 6.33 -25.91
C LEU A 122 1.50 4.85 -26.18
N TYR A 123 0.27 4.40 -25.90
CA TYR A 123 -0.17 3.06 -26.29
C TYR A 123 -0.24 2.88 -27.80
N GLU A 124 -0.73 3.87 -28.56
CA GLU A 124 -0.74 3.81 -30.03
C GLU A 124 0.68 3.60 -30.60
N ASP A 125 1.68 4.23 -29.97
CA ASP A 125 3.08 4.15 -30.39
C ASP A 125 3.82 2.87 -29.92
N ARG A 126 3.51 2.37 -28.72
CA ARG A 126 4.34 1.36 -28.00
C ARG A 126 3.58 0.08 -27.66
N GLY A 127 2.26 0.03 -27.86
CA GLY A 127 1.41 -1.03 -27.36
C GLY A 127 1.58 -1.22 -25.85
N GLU A 128 1.65 -2.47 -25.37
CA GLU A 128 1.90 -2.79 -23.96
C GLU A 128 3.29 -2.37 -23.45
N GLY A 129 4.21 -1.98 -24.35
CA GLY A 129 5.54 -1.47 -23.99
C GLY A 129 5.50 -0.06 -23.40
N LEU A 130 4.34 0.61 -23.40
CA LEU A 130 4.19 1.96 -22.84
C LEU A 130 4.69 2.08 -21.39
N VAL A 131 4.53 1.01 -20.60
CA VAL A 131 4.82 0.98 -19.16
C VAL A 131 6.28 1.29 -18.82
N ASP A 132 7.19 1.02 -19.75
CA ASP A 132 8.62 1.24 -19.56
C ASP A 132 8.96 2.74 -19.55
N ASP A 133 8.20 3.55 -20.29
CA ASP A 133 8.38 5.00 -20.43
C ASP A 133 7.65 5.81 -19.33
N LEU A 134 6.76 5.19 -18.54
CA LEU A 134 5.94 5.89 -17.55
C LEU A 134 6.71 6.15 -16.25
N ARG A 135 6.75 7.40 -15.81
CA ARG A 135 7.20 7.80 -14.46
C ARG A 135 6.01 8.32 -13.66
N GLY A 136 5.44 7.48 -12.80
CA GLY A 136 4.19 7.83 -12.14
C GLY A 136 3.82 6.96 -10.95
N MET A 137 2.61 7.19 -10.45
CA MET A 137 1.84 6.24 -9.66
C MET A 137 0.57 5.95 -10.43
N PHE A 138 0.23 4.71 -10.69
CA PHE A 138 -0.82 4.41 -11.66
C PHE A 138 -1.40 3.01 -11.51
N ALA A 139 -2.70 2.94 -11.74
CA ALA A 139 -3.38 1.77 -12.25
C ALA A 139 -4.21 2.25 -13.44
N PHE A 140 -4.09 1.60 -14.59
CA PHE A 140 -4.90 1.92 -15.76
C PHE A 140 -5.40 0.67 -16.46
N ALA A 141 -6.42 0.83 -17.29
CA ALA A 141 -6.86 -0.16 -18.27
C ALA A 141 -7.17 0.55 -19.60
N ILE A 142 -6.59 0.03 -20.68
CA ILE A 142 -6.75 0.50 -22.06
C ILE A 142 -7.49 -0.58 -22.84
N TRP A 143 -8.61 -0.20 -23.45
CA TRP A 143 -9.33 -1.01 -24.42
C TRP A 143 -8.93 -0.59 -25.83
N ASP A 144 -8.40 -1.54 -26.59
CA ASP A 144 -8.13 -1.40 -28.02
C ASP A 144 -9.21 -2.14 -28.80
N ALA A 145 -10.13 -1.37 -29.35
CA ALA A 145 -11.30 -1.90 -30.05
C ALA A 145 -10.92 -2.59 -31.37
N ARG A 146 -9.86 -2.12 -32.05
CA ARG A 146 -9.40 -2.70 -33.32
C ARG A 146 -8.83 -4.11 -33.11
N ARG A 147 -8.16 -4.33 -31.98
CA ARG A 147 -7.57 -5.63 -31.61
C ARG A 147 -8.50 -6.49 -30.76
N GLY A 148 -9.56 -5.92 -30.17
CA GLY A 148 -10.38 -6.61 -29.19
C GLY A 148 -9.58 -6.97 -27.93
N ARG A 149 -8.69 -6.07 -27.51
CA ARG A 149 -7.66 -6.31 -26.49
C ARG A 149 -7.80 -5.35 -25.32
N LEU A 150 -7.68 -5.88 -24.10
CA LEU A 150 -7.52 -5.08 -22.89
C LEU A 150 -6.07 -5.15 -22.42
N VAL A 151 -5.45 -3.99 -22.21
CA VAL A 151 -4.13 -3.86 -21.57
C VAL A 151 -4.28 -3.05 -20.28
N ALA A 152 -4.02 -3.67 -19.13
CA ALA A 152 -4.06 -3.01 -17.84
C ALA A 152 -2.71 -3.11 -17.14
N ALA A 153 -2.31 -2.08 -16.39
CA ALA A 153 -1.03 -2.12 -15.68
C ALA A 153 -1.11 -1.45 -14.32
N ARG A 154 -0.22 -1.88 -13.42
CA ARG A 154 -0.04 -1.32 -12.09
C ARG A 154 1.39 -0.77 -11.96
N ASP A 155 1.55 0.36 -11.28
CA ASP A 155 2.85 1.00 -11.12
C ASP A 155 3.88 0.11 -10.41
N ARG A 156 5.16 0.45 -10.62
CA ARG A 156 6.35 -0.30 -10.17
C ARG A 156 6.27 -0.76 -8.71
N LEU A 157 5.80 0.11 -7.81
CA LEU A 157 5.75 -0.13 -6.38
C LEU A 157 4.32 -0.38 -5.86
N GLY A 158 3.33 -0.43 -6.75
CA GLY A 158 1.95 -0.77 -6.41
C GLY A 158 1.22 0.28 -5.58
N LYS A 159 1.56 1.57 -5.76
CA LYS A 159 0.91 2.69 -5.06
C LYS A 159 -0.58 2.80 -5.35
N LYS A 160 -1.02 2.37 -6.54
CA LYS A 160 -2.44 2.31 -6.91
C LYS A 160 -2.92 0.86 -6.95
N PRO A 161 -4.12 0.56 -6.42
CA PRO A 161 -4.64 -0.79 -6.42
C PRO A 161 -5.30 -1.15 -7.76
N LEU A 162 -5.23 -2.43 -8.12
CA LEU A 162 -5.96 -3.01 -9.24
C LEU A 162 -6.24 -4.49 -8.97
N CYS A 163 -7.51 -4.86 -8.94
CA CYS A 163 -7.99 -6.22 -8.78
C CYS A 163 -8.74 -6.65 -10.04
N TYR A 164 -8.78 -7.96 -10.30
CA TYR A 164 -9.52 -8.52 -11.41
C TYR A 164 -10.17 -9.86 -11.05
N ALA A 165 -11.23 -10.21 -11.78
CA ALA A 165 -11.92 -11.49 -11.69
C ALA A 165 -12.17 -12.02 -13.10
N GLU A 166 -11.77 -13.27 -13.34
CA GLU A 166 -11.92 -13.94 -14.62
C GLU A 166 -13.01 -15.02 -14.52
N SER A 167 -13.82 -15.10 -15.58
CA SER A 167 -14.83 -16.14 -15.80
C SER A 167 -14.79 -16.52 -17.28
N PRO A 168 -15.39 -17.66 -17.71
CA PRO A 168 -15.32 -18.08 -19.11
C PRO A 168 -15.72 -16.98 -20.09
N GLY A 169 -14.78 -16.57 -20.95
CA GLY A 169 -14.98 -15.53 -21.97
C GLY A 169 -15.14 -14.10 -21.44
N ARG A 170 -14.87 -13.84 -20.15
CA ARG A 170 -15.13 -12.54 -19.51
C ARG A 170 -14.10 -12.19 -18.45
N LEU A 171 -13.64 -10.94 -18.46
CA LEU A 171 -12.75 -10.39 -17.44
C LEU A 171 -13.34 -9.09 -16.88
N ALA A 172 -13.47 -9.01 -15.56
CA ALA A 172 -13.80 -7.78 -14.85
C ALA A 172 -12.57 -7.26 -14.09
N PHE A 173 -12.39 -5.94 -14.03
CA PHE A 173 -11.35 -5.29 -13.24
C PHE A 173 -11.92 -4.12 -12.44
N ALA A 174 -11.29 -3.81 -11.30
CA ALA A 174 -11.61 -2.61 -10.52
C ALA A 174 -10.46 -2.19 -9.60
N SER A 175 -10.49 -0.93 -9.14
CA SER A 175 -9.58 -0.45 -8.09
C SER A 175 -9.78 -1.15 -6.74
N GLU A 176 -11.01 -1.55 -6.40
CA GLU A 176 -11.38 -2.11 -5.08
C GLU A 176 -12.27 -3.36 -5.24
N LEU A 177 -12.12 -4.36 -4.37
CA LEU A 177 -12.81 -5.66 -4.47
C LEU A 177 -14.33 -5.53 -4.39
N LYS A 178 -14.84 -4.60 -3.58
CA LYS A 178 -16.28 -4.35 -3.45
C LYS A 178 -16.95 -3.88 -4.74
N ALA A 179 -16.19 -3.28 -5.67
CA ALA A 179 -16.70 -2.96 -7.00
C ALA A 179 -16.78 -4.21 -7.89
N LEU A 180 -15.82 -5.14 -7.81
CA LEU A 180 -15.92 -6.45 -8.47
C LEU A 180 -17.08 -7.27 -7.92
N ALA A 181 -17.34 -7.21 -6.62
CA ALA A 181 -18.38 -7.98 -5.96
C ALA A 181 -19.82 -7.54 -6.29
N VAL A 182 -20.00 -6.50 -7.12
CA VAL A 182 -21.27 -6.08 -7.73
C VAL A 182 -21.61 -6.93 -8.96
N GLN A 183 -20.61 -7.57 -9.58
CA GLN A 183 -20.81 -8.35 -10.79
C GLN A 183 -21.81 -9.49 -10.56
N PRO A 184 -22.78 -9.69 -11.48
CA PRO A 184 -23.65 -10.85 -11.44
C PRO A 184 -22.82 -12.15 -11.44
N GLY A 185 -23.15 -13.05 -10.53
CA GLY A 185 -22.44 -14.33 -10.38
C GLY A 185 -21.07 -14.25 -9.69
N PHE A 186 -20.69 -13.10 -9.10
CA PHE A 186 -19.45 -13.02 -8.33
C PHE A 186 -19.51 -13.93 -7.09
N ASP A 187 -18.63 -14.93 -7.04
CA ASP A 187 -18.55 -15.84 -5.90
C ASP A 187 -17.84 -15.17 -4.71
N ARG A 188 -18.61 -14.96 -3.64
CA ARG A 188 -18.14 -14.38 -2.36
C ARG A 188 -17.55 -15.44 -1.41
N ALA A 189 -17.24 -16.65 -1.89
CA ALA A 189 -16.55 -17.65 -1.11
C ALA A 189 -15.19 -17.11 -0.62
N VAL A 190 -15.04 -17.09 0.71
CA VAL A 190 -13.80 -16.70 1.38
C VAL A 190 -12.74 -17.79 1.17
N ASP A 191 -11.53 -17.37 0.84
CA ASP A 191 -10.38 -18.26 0.70
C ASP A 191 -9.76 -18.53 2.10
N PRO A 192 -9.82 -19.78 2.62
CA PRO A 192 -9.19 -20.12 3.90
C PRO A 192 -7.70 -19.82 3.94
N GLU A 193 -6.99 -19.99 2.82
CA GLU A 193 -5.57 -19.66 2.74
C GLU A 193 -5.34 -18.15 2.84
N ALA A 194 -6.22 -17.33 2.27
CA ALA A 194 -6.14 -15.88 2.40
C ALA A 194 -6.35 -15.43 3.87
N VAL A 195 -7.25 -16.08 4.61
CA VAL A 195 -7.41 -15.85 6.07
C VAL A 195 -6.14 -16.24 6.81
N HIS A 196 -5.55 -17.39 6.48
CA HIS A 196 -4.28 -17.83 7.08
C HIS A 196 -3.15 -16.83 6.82
N LEU A 197 -3.01 -16.35 5.59
CA LEU A 197 -2.00 -15.37 5.20
C LEU A 197 -2.25 -14.02 5.86
N PHE A 198 -3.50 -13.56 5.95
CA PHE A 198 -3.86 -12.36 6.71
C PHE A 198 -3.40 -12.44 8.18
N LEU A 199 -3.63 -13.57 8.85
CA LEU A 199 -3.19 -13.74 10.24
C LEU A 199 -1.66 -13.78 10.37
N THR A 200 -0.98 -14.21 9.32
CA THR A 200 0.49 -14.27 9.27
C THR A 200 1.11 -12.90 9.01
N TYR A 201 0.59 -12.17 8.02
CA TYR A 201 1.18 -10.94 7.48
C TYR A 201 0.48 -9.65 7.91
N GLN A 202 -0.71 -9.73 8.50
CA GLN A 202 -1.64 -8.63 8.80
C GLN A 202 -2.35 -8.01 7.58
N TYR A 203 -2.11 -8.59 6.40
CA TYR A 203 -2.77 -8.28 5.13
C TYR A 203 -2.80 -9.55 4.25
N VAL A 204 -3.65 -9.59 3.23
CA VAL A 204 -3.65 -10.67 2.25
C VAL A 204 -2.64 -10.32 1.14
N PRO A 205 -1.60 -11.12 0.87
CA PRO A 205 -0.64 -10.84 -0.19
C PRO A 205 -1.17 -11.19 -1.58
N PRO A 206 -0.68 -10.54 -2.66
CA PRO A 206 -1.01 -10.93 -4.03
C PRO A 206 -0.40 -12.30 -4.37
N PRO A 207 -0.91 -12.98 -5.42
CA PRO A 207 -2.03 -12.56 -6.26
C PRO A 207 -3.40 -12.81 -5.61
N ARG A 208 -3.45 -13.42 -4.41
CA ARG A 208 -4.71 -13.74 -3.72
C ARG A 208 -5.47 -12.49 -3.30
N THR A 209 -6.78 -12.63 -3.17
CA THR A 209 -7.64 -11.71 -2.42
C THR A 209 -8.35 -12.53 -1.35
N ILE A 210 -9.05 -11.89 -0.44
CA ILE A 210 -9.88 -12.64 0.52
C ILE A 210 -10.97 -13.50 -0.15
N PHE A 211 -11.43 -13.13 -1.35
CA PHE A 211 -12.38 -13.91 -2.14
C PHE A 211 -11.67 -14.81 -3.16
N ARG A 212 -12.14 -16.07 -3.30
CA ARG A 212 -11.57 -17.01 -4.27
C ARG A 212 -11.73 -16.56 -5.73
N ALA A 213 -12.79 -15.80 -6.01
CA ALA A 213 -13.14 -15.36 -7.36
C ALA A 213 -12.25 -14.23 -7.92
N ALA A 214 -11.45 -13.57 -7.08
CA ALA A 214 -10.68 -12.40 -7.50
C ALA A 214 -9.18 -12.54 -7.22
N ARG A 215 -8.39 -11.76 -7.94
CA ARG A 215 -6.93 -11.66 -7.82
C ARG A 215 -6.50 -10.19 -7.82
N LYS A 216 -5.40 -9.91 -7.13
CA LYS A 216 -4.69 -8.62 -7.20
C LYS A 216 -3.64 -8.67 -8.31
N LEU A 217 -3.60 -7.67 -9.17
CA LEU A 217 -2.46 -7.49 -10.08
C LEU A 217 -1.23 -7.09 -9.26
N PRO A 218 -0.12 -7.84 -9.31
CA PRO A 218 1.07 -7.49 -8.53
C PRO A 218 1.68 -6.15 -8.98
N PRO A 219 2.42 -5.44 -8.10
CA PRO A 219 3.19 -4.25 -8.47
C PRO A 219 4.11 -4.50 -9.66
N GLY A 220 4.30 -3.50 -10.53
CA GLY A 220 5.21 -3.61 -11.67
C GLY A 220 4.81 -4.68 -12.70
N HIS A 221 3.51 -4.99 -12.82
CA HIS A 221 2.99 -5.94 -13.79
C HIS A 221 2.03 -5.28 -14.79
N VAL A 222 1.99 -5.86 -15.98
CA VAL A 222 0.96 -5.64 -17.00
C VAL A 222 0.12 -6.91 -17.12
N LEU A 223 -1.18 -6.70 -17.33
CA LEU A 223 -2.21 -7.67 -17.59
C LEU A 223 -2.70 -7.46 -19.02
N ILE A 224 -2.71 -8.52 -19.81
CA ILE A 224 -3.21 -8.52 -21.18
C ILE A 224 -4.34 -9.53 -21.25
N TRP A 225 -5.49 -9.10 -21.77
CA TRP A 225 -6.59 -10.00 -22.09
C TRP A 225 -6.98 -9.83 -23.55
N GLU A 226 -6.93 -10.94 -24.29
CA GLU A 226 -7.17 -10.97 -25.73
C GLU A 226 -7.76 -12.33 -26.10
N ALA A 227 -8.82 -12.34 -26.91
CA ALA A 227 -9.49 -13.57 -27.36
C ALA A 227 -9.84 -14.56 -26.23
N GLY A 228 -10.26 -14.05 -25.06
CA GLY A 228 -10.62 -14.87 -23.91
C GLY A 228 -9.43 -15.45 -23.13
N ARG A 229 -8.20 -15.06 -23.45
CA ARG A 229 -6.98 -15.49 -22.75
C ARG A 229 -6.40 -14.37 -21.92
N LEU A 230 -6.16 -14.65 -20.64
CA LEU A 230 -5.48 -13.76 -19.72
C LEU A 230 -3.99 -14.09 -19.63
N GLN A 231 -3.15 -13.06 -19.73
CA GLN A 231 -1.72 -13.15 -19.47
C GLN A 231 -1.27 -12.03 -18.54
N THR A 232 -0.30 -12.32 -17.68
CA THR A 232 0.35 -11.31 -16.83
C THR A 232 1.86 -11.43 -16.97
N ARG A 233 2.56 -10.29 -17.00
CA ARG A 233 4.03 -10.25 -16.98
C ARG A 233 4.53 -9.11 -16.11
N ALA A 234 5.63 -9.34 -15.41
CA ALA A 234 6.37 -8.26 -14.76
C ALA A 234 7.06 -7.40 -15.83
N TYR A 235 6.96 -6.09 -15.71
CA TYR A 235 7.78 -5.12 -16.47
C TYR A 235 8.83 -4.44 -15.58
N TRP A 236 8.66 -4.50 -14.25
CA TRP A 236 9.62 -3.93 -13.31
C TRP A 236 9.74 -4.78 -12.05
N ARG A 237 10.94 -4.81 -11.48
CA ARG A 237 11.26 -5.41 -10.19
C ARG A 237 12.37 -4.61 -9.50
N VAL A 238 12.46 -4.72 -8.18
CA VAL A 238 13.54 -4.08 -7.41
C VAL A 238 14.90 -4.63 -7.89
N PRO A 239 15.88 -3.76 -8.17
CA PRO A 239 17.21 -4.21 -8.59
C PRO A 239 17.88 -5.14 -7.58
N ALA A 240 18.30 -6.31 -8.06
CA ALA A 240 19.05 -7.27 -7.25
C ALA A 240 20.53 -6.88 -7.14
N ASP A 241 21.06 -6.22 -8.16
CA ASP A 241 22.48 -5.88 -8.27
C ASP A 241 22.91 -4.73 -7.34
N GLU A 242 24.22 -4.62 -7.16
CA GLU A 242 24.91 -3.55 -6.43
C GLU A 242 25.61 -2.63 -7.44
N ALA A 243 25.50 -1.32 -7.23
CA ALA A 243 26.30 -0.36 -8.00
C ALA A 243 27.74 -0.32 -7.44
N PRO A 244 28.74 0.03 -8.26
CA PRO A 244 30.08 0.31 -7.77
C PRO A 244 30.05 1.32 -6.62
N ASP A 245 30.87 1.10 -5.60
CA ASP A 245 30.94 2.05 -4.50
C ASP A 245 31.54 3.38 -4.95
N ARG A 246 31.10 4.45 -4.30
CA ARG A 246 31.55 5.82 -4.56
C ARG A 246 31.80 6.53 -3.21
N PRO A 247 32.53 7.65 -3.20
CA PRO A 247 32.76 8.42 -1.99
C PRO A 247 31.45 8.82 -1.29
N GLU A 248 31.48 8.94 0.04
CA GLU A 248 30.30 9.29 0.86
C GLU A 248 29.58 10.54 0.36
N ALA A 249 30.35 11.59 0.02
CA ALA A 249 29.80 12.85 -0.49
C ALA A 249 29.04 12.66 -1.81
N ALA A 250 29.58 11.84 -2.72
CA ALA A 250 28.93 11.55 -4.01
C ALA A 250 27.64 10.73 -3.84
N TRP A 251 27.58 9.85 -2.83
CA TRP A 251 26.32 9.18 -2.47
C TRP A 251 25.29 10.17 -1.90
N ALA A 252 25.71 11.06 -1.01
CA ALA A 252 24.84 12.04 -0.38
C ALA A 252 24.26 13.01 -1.43
N GLU A 253 25.09 13.49 -2.35
CA GLU A 253 24.68 14.36 -3.46
C GLU A 253 23.70 13.64 -4.39
N ALA A 254 23.99 12.39 -4.79
CA ALA A 254 23.09 11.62 -5.65
C ALA A 254 21.72 11.37 -5.00
N VAL A 255 21.70 11.03 -3.70
CA VAL A 255 20.45 10.87 -2.94
C VAL A 255 19.68 12.19 -2.86
N ARG A 256 20.39 13.30 -2.57
CA ARG A 256 19.78 14.62 -2.47
C ARG A 256 19.16 15.05 -3.79
N ALA A 257 19.91 14.92 -4.89
CA ALA A 257 19.45 15.28 -6.23
C ALA A 257 18.25 14.43 -6.66
N ALA A 258 18.30 13.11 -6.45
CA ALA A 258 17.20 12.22 -6.78
C ALA A 258 15.93 12.50 -5.95
N LEU A 259 16.08 12.81 -4.65
CA LEU A 259 14.94 13.16 -3.80
C LEU A 259 14.35 14.54 -4.14
N GLU A 260 15.19 15.53 -4.41
CA GLU A 260 14.74 16.86 -4.84
C GLU A 260 13.99 16.80 -6.17
N GLU A 261 14.52 16.06 -7.14
CA GLU A 261 13.86 15.79 -8.42
C GLU A 261 12.52 15.05 -8.20
N ALA A 262 12.49 14.04 -7.34
CA ALA A 262 11.27 13.32 -7.01
C ALA A 262 10.18 14.22 -6.40
N VAL A 263 10.56 15.16 -5.52
CA VAL A 263 9.65 16.17 -4.96
C VAL A 263 9.18 17.11 -6.08
N ARG A 264 10.11 17.66 -6.86
CA ARG A 264 9.83 18.63 -7.93
C ARG A 264 8.77 18.12 -8.92
N VAL A 265 8.91 16.90 -9.43
CA VAL A 265 7.94 16.35 -10.39
C VAL A 265 6.57 16.07 -9.78
N ARG A 266 6.48 15.93 -8.45
CA ARG A 266 5.23 15.71 -7.71
C ARG A 266 4.53 17.01 -7.30
N LEU A 267 5.13 18.16 -7.55
CA LEU A 267 4.50 19.47 -7.33
C LEU A 267 3.58 19.91 -8.48
N VAL A 268 3.51 19.15 -9.58
CA VAL A 268 2.62 19.47 -10.70
C VAL A 268 1.16 19.24 -10.31
N SER A 269 0.36 20.30 -10.18
CA SER A 269 -1.07 20.23 -9.83
C SER A 269 -1.80 21.52 -10.20
N ASP A 270 -3.07 21.42 -10.63
CA ASP A 270 -3.93 22.60 -10.84
C ASP A 270 -4.76 22.94 -9.58
N VAL A 271 -4.54 22.22 -8.47
CA VAL A 271 -5.24 22.40 -7.19
C VAL A 271 -4.23 22.56 -6.04
N PRO A 272 -4.64 23.14 -4.89
CA PRO A 272 -3.73 23.33 -3.76
C PRO A 272 -3.13 22.02 -3.23
N LEU A 273 -1.83 22.09 -2.93
CA LEU A 273 -1.00 21.02 -2.36
C LEU A 273 -0.73 21.25 -0.87
N GLY A 274 -0.50 20.17 -0.14
CA GLY A 274 0.05 20.20 1.22
C GLY A 274 1.03 19.05 1.47
N ALA A 275 1.37 18.82 2.73
CA ALA A 275 2.22 17.71 3.15
C ALA A 275 1.79 17.14 4.49
N PHE A 276 1.95 15.83 4.68
CA PHE A 276 1.92 15.23 6.00
C PHE A 276 3.26 15.47 6.70
N LEU A 277 3.19 15.97 7.94
CA LEU A 277 4.36 16.27 8.75
C LEU A 277 4.28 15.50 10.07
N SER A 278 5.33 14.75 10.39
CA SER A 278 5.43 14.02 11.68
C SER A 278 6.62 14.44 12.51
N GLY A 279 7.46 15.34 12.01
CA GLY A 279 8.76 15.66 12.62
C GLY A 279 9.78 14.51 12.54
N GLY A 280 9.49 13.44 11.79
CA GLY A 280 10.47 12.44 11.41
C GLY A 280 11.34 12.92 10.25
N VAL A 281 12.52 12.30 10.07
CA VAL A 281 13.48 12.68 9.01
C VAL A 281 12.83 12.72 7.62
N ASP A 282 11.99 11.74 7.28
CA ASP A 282 11.43 11.60 5.94
C ASP A 282 10.42 12.70 5.61
N SER A 283 9.39 12.88 6.46
CA SER A 283 8.37 13.92 6.27
C SER A 283 8.99 15.32 6.36
N SER A 284 9.98 15.52 7.22
CA SER A 284 10.71 16.78 7.33
C SER A 284 11.55 17.05 6.07
N ALA A 285 12.17 16.03 5.48
CA ALA A 285 12.90 16.17 4.22
C ALA A 285 11.97 16.58 3.07
N ILE A 286 10.78 15.99 3.00
CA ILE A 286 9.75 16.40 2.03
C ILE A 286 9.39 17.87 2.22
N VAL A 287 9.02 18.29 3.43
CA VAL A 287 8.62 19.67 3.71
C VAL A 287 9.75 20.66 3.44
N ALA A 288 11.00 20.34 3.80
CA ALA A 288 12.16 21.16 3.53
C ALA A 288 12.35 21.40 2.02
N LEU A 289 12.26 20.33 1.22
CA LEU A 289 12.41 20.39 -0.23
C LEU A 289 11.24 21.11 -0.90
N MET A 290 10.00 20.85 -0.46
CA MET A 290 8.83 21.58 -0.94
C MET A 290 8.99 23.08 -0.70
N SER A 291 9.34 23.48 0.53
CA SER A 291 9.49 24.90 0.90
C SER A 291 10.56 25.61 0.06
N ARG A 292 11.67 24.92 -0.23
CA ARG A 292 12.72 25.43 -1.13
C ARG A 292 12.25 25.57 -2.58
N LEU A 293 11.37 24.69 -3.06
CA LEU A 293 10.93 24.64 -4.46
C LEU A 293 9.72 25.53 -4.76
N THR A 294 8.84 25.79 -3.79
CA THR A 294 7.57 26.52 -4.02
C THR A 294 7.63 28.00 -3.69
N GLY A 295 8.59 28.45 -2.86
CA GLY A 295 8.72 29.86 -2.46
C GLY A 295 7.56 30.43 -1.64
N ALA A 296 6.52 29.62 -1.36
CA ALA A 296 5.34 29.97 -0.57
C ALA A 296 5.19 28.99 0.61
N PRO A 297 4.55 29.42 1.73
CA PRO A 297 4.30 28.56 2.88
C PRO A 297 3.60 27.25 2.49
N VAL A 298 4.26 26.13 2.74
CA VAL A 298 3.68 24.80 2.51
C VAL A 298 2.60 24.55 3.56
N ARG A 299 1.43 24.05 3.16
CA ARG A 299 0.41 23.58 4.10
C ARG A 299 0.84 22.24 4.69
N THR A 300 0.84 22.11 6.00
CA THR A 300 1.33 20.91 6.69
C THR A 300 0.32 20.42 7.71
N PHE A 301 0.12 19.10 7.74
CA PHE A 301 -0.85 18.46 8.61
C PHE A 301 -0.17 17.42 9.49
N SER A 302 -0.43 17.48 10.78
CA SER A 302 0.07 16.54 11.77
C SER A 302 -1.05 15.95 12.60
N ILE A 303 -0.79 14.78 13.14
CA ILE A 303 -1.68 14.15 14.08
C ILE A 303 -0.94 13.72 15.34
N GLY A 304 -1.61 13.82 16.47
CA GLY A 304 -1.09 13.42 17.76
C GLY A 304 -2.15 12.73 18.62
N PHE A 305 -1.68 12.24 19.75
CA PHE A 305 -2.50 11.59 20.76
C PHE A 305 -2.34 12.34 22.09
N ARG A 306 -3.26 12.12 23.04
CA ARG A 306 -3.12 12.69 24.39
C ARG A 306 -1.97 12.03 25.15
N GLU A 307 -1.70 10.76 24.85
CA GLU A 307 -0.59 10.02 25.41
C GLU A 307 0.75 10.50 24.83
N ALA A 308 1.57 11.15 25.66
CA ALA A 308 2.86 11.71 25.24
C ALA A 308 3.80 10.70 24.56
N ALA A 309 3.72 9.40 24.92
CA ALA A 309 4.51 8.34 24.30
C ALA A 309 4.17 8.08 22.81
N TYR A 310 3.05 8.62 22.32
CA TYR A 310 2.56 8.49 20.96
C TYR A 310 2.42 9.85 20.26
N ASP A 311 2.82 10.95 20.90
CA ASP A 311 2.60 12.31 20.39
C ASP A 311 3.83 12.84 19.62
N GLU A 312 3.70 13.00 18.30
CA GLU A 312 4.76 13.51 17.43
C GLU A 312 4.67 15.03 17.17
N ARG A 313 3.59 15.68 17.61
CA ARG A 313 3.31 17.10 17.31
C ARG A 313 4.42 18.08 17.71
N PRO A 314 5.10 17.95 18.87
CA PRO A 314 6.16 18.90 19.23
C PRO A 314 7.26 18.98 18.16
N PHE A 315 7.68 17.83 17.59
CA PHE A 315 8.70 17.78 16.55
C PHE A 315 8.20 18.32 15.22
N ALA A 316 6.95 18.03 14.87
CA ALA A 316 6.32 18.60 13.68
C ALA A 316 6.27 20.13 13.76
N ARG A 317 5.96 20.67 14.94
CA ARG A 317 5.93 22.12 15.18
C ARG A 317 7.30 22.78 15.03
N ASP A 318 8.37 22.12 15.44
CA ASP A 318 9.73 22.63 15.26
C ASP A 318 10.09 22.74 13.76
N VAL A 319 9.74 21.73 12.97
CA VAL A 319 9.95 21.74 11.52
C VAL A 319 9.07 22.79 10.85
N ALA A 320 7.81 22.88 11.25
CA ALA A 320 6.87 23.88 10.74
C ALA A 320 7.37 25.31 10.96
N ARG A 321 7.84 25.61 12.18
CA ARG A 321 8.44 26.91 12.51
C ARG A 321 9.69 27.21 11.68
N ARG A 322 10.58 26.22 11.50
CA ARG A 322 11.82 26.42 10.74
C ARG A 322 11.57 26.75 9.27
N PHE A 323 10.57 26.13 8.65
CA PHE A 323 10.26 26.33 7.24
C PHE A 323 9.09 27.29 6.99
N GLY A 324 8.55 27.92 8.04
CA GLY A 324 7.44 28.87 7.93
C GLY A 324 6.19 28.28 7.30
N THR A 325 5.83 27.05 7.67
CA THR A 325 4.69 26.34 7.08
C THR A 325 3.36 26.80 7.68
N ASP A 326 2.28 26.69 6.90
CA ASP A 326 0.91 26.81 7.41
C ASP A 326 0.53 25.47 8.08
N HIS A 327 0.58 25.41 9.40
CA HIS A 327 0.58 24.16 10.16
C HIS A 327 -0.72 23.90 10.92
N GLU A 328 -1.35 22.76 10.64
CA GLU A 328 -2.56 22.29 11.33
C GLU A 328 -2.28 20.97 12.09
N GLU A 329 -2.62 20.93 13.37
CA GLU A 329 -2.48 19.76 14.22
C GLU A 329 -3.84 19.20 14.63
N LEU A 330 -4.03 17.89 14.51
CA LEU A 330 -5.21 17.17 15.00
C LEU A 330 -4.86 16.26 16.18
N VAL A 331 -5.77 16.11 17.16
CA VAL A 331 -5.64 15.16 18.27
C VAL A 331 -6.68 14.07 18.13
N ILE A 332 -6.26 12.80 18.16
CA ILE A 332 -7.16 11.65 18.10
C ILE A 332 -7.54 11.20 19.52
N GLU A 333 -8.83 10.96 19.71
CA GLU A 333 -9.40 10.45 20.96
C GLU A 333 -9.97 9.02 20.78
N PRO A 334 -10.13 8.22 21.85
CA PRO A 334 -10.65 6.85 21.73
C PRO A 334 -12.06 6.74 21.12
N LYS A 335 -12.93 7.74 21.32
CA LYS A 335 -14.27 7.79 20.67
C LYS A 335 -14.17 7.88 19.14
N ALA A 336 -13.03 8.34 18.63
CA ALA A 336 -12.73 8.32 17.21
C ALA A 336 -12.62 6.87 16.66
N LEU A 337 -12.56 5.84 17.51
CA LEU A 337 -12.57 4.44 17.05
C LEU A 337 -13.96 3.96 16.59
N ASP A 338 -14.99 4.79 16.68
CA ASP A 338 -16.27 4.58 15.99
C ASP A 338 -16.10 4.49 14.45
N VAL A 339 -14.92 4.85 13.93
CA VAL A 339 -14.55 4.68 12.52
C VAL A 339 -14.30 3.22 12.11
N LEU A 340 -14.14 2.29 13.06
CA LEU A 340 -13.79 0.88 12.77
C LEU A 340 -14.68 0.20 11.71
N PRO A 341 -16.03 0.32 11.73
CA PRO A 341 -16.87 -0.24 10.67
C PRO A 341 -16.63 0.41 9.30
N ARG A 342 -16.33 1.72 9.28
CA ARG A 342 -15.97 2.42 8.03
C ARG A 342 -14.62 1.93 7.50
N LEU A 343 -13.64 1.72 8.38
CA LEU A 343 -12.36 1.12 7.98
C LEU A 343 -12.59 -0.27 7.37
N ALA A 344 -13.34 -1.16 8.03
CA ALA A 344 -13.67 -2.47 7.48
C ALA A 344 -14.37 -2.39 6.10
N TRP A 345 -15.24 -1.39 5.90
CA TRP A 345 -15.85 -1.15 4.59
C TRP A 345 -14.83 -0.67 3.54
N HIS A 346 -13.98 0.29 3.89
CA HIS A 346 -13.04 0.92 2.96
C HIS A 346 -11.92 -0.02 2.53
N TYR A 347 -11.38 -0.83 3.44
CA TYR A 347 -10.25 -1.72 3.17
C TYR A 347 -10.59 -2.95 2.33
N ASP A 348 -11.89 -3.23 2.14
CA ASP A 348 -12.50 -4.25 1.26
C ASP A 348 -12.09 -5.73 1.46
N GLU A 349 -11.02 -5.98 2.18
CA GLU A 349 -10.52 -7.25 2.71
C GLU A 349 -9.95 -7.05 4.13
N PRO A 350 -9.74 -8.12 4.93
CA PRO A 350 -9.23 -7.95 6.29
C PRO A 350 -7.82 -7.35 6.27
N PHE A 351 -7.62 -6.31 7.07
CA PHE A 351 -6.39 -5.52 7.16
C PHE A 351 -6.13 -5.11 8.60
N ALA A 352 -4.91 -5.29 9.10
CA ALA A 352 -4.61 -5.21 10.54
C ALA A 352 -3.47 -4.25 10.94
N ASP A 353 -2.96 -3.40 10.04
CA ASP A 353 -2.10 -2.29 10.48
C ASP A 353 -2.93 -1.23 11.20
N SER A 354 -2.81 -1.20 12.53
CA SER A 354 -3.50 -0.25 13.41
C SER A 354 -3.25 1.23 13.10
N SER A 355 -2.15 1.56 12.41
CA SER A 355 -1.86 2.93 11.99
C SER A 355 -2.80 3.42 10.88
N MET A 356 -3.69 2.57 10.36
CA MET A 356 -4.81 3.00 9.51
C MET A 356 -5.72 4.03 10.19
N VAL A 357 -5.87 3.96 11.52
CA VAL A 357 -6.70 4.91 12.28
C VAL A 357 -6.14 6.33 12.18
N PRO A 358 -4.89 6.62 12.56
CA PRO A 358 -4.36 7.97 12.44
C PRO A 358 -4.20 8.41 11.00
N THR A 359 -3.94 7.48 10.08
CA THR A 359 -3.87 7.81 8.64
C THR A 359 -5.23 8.28 8.12
N TRP A 360 -6.33 7.64 8.54
CA TRP A 360 -7.69 8.07 8.22
C TRP A 360 -7.96 9.51 8.69
N TYR A 361 -7.60 9.82 9.93
CA TYR A 361 -7.89 11.13 10.51
C TYR A 361 -7.04 12.25 9.94
N VAL A 362 -5.75 12.02 9.71
CA VAL A 362 -4.90 13.04 9.08
C VAL A 362 -5.32 13.29 7.64
N ALA A 363 -5.76 12.26 6.90
CA ALA A 363 -6.32 12.43 5.56
C ALA A 363 -7.64 13.22 5.59
N GLN A 364 -8.54 12.91 6.54
CA GLN A 364 -9.79 13.65 6.72
C GLN A 364 -9.53 15.13 7.01
N ALA A 365 -8.56 15.44 7.87
CA ALA A 365 -8.21 16.82 8.20
C ALA A 365 -7.63 17.56 6.99
N ALA A 366 -6.62 16.97 6.34
CA ALA A 366 -5.97 17.56 5.17
C ALA A 366 -6.96 17.83 4.03
N ARG A 367 -7.92 16.92 3.80
CA ARG A 367 -8.93 17.08 2.75
C ARG A 367 -9.76 18.36 2.86
N ARG A 368 -9.94 18.90 4.07
CA ARG A 368 -10.68 20.16 4.30
C ARG A 368 -9.97 21.36 3.68
N ARG A 369 -8.67 21.26 3.41
CA ARG A 369 -7.82 22.35 2.94
C ARG A 369 -7.23 22.11 1.55
N VAL A 370 -6.96 20.86 1.19
CA VAL A 370 -6.23 20.50 -0.04
C VAL A 370 -6.82 19.23 -0.67
N LYS A 371 -6.58 19.03 -1.97
CA LYS A 371 -6.90 17.77 -2.67
C LYS A 371 -5.69 16.84 -2.83
N VAL A 372 -4.49 17.39 -2.66
CA VAL A 372 -3.23 16.65 -2.83
C VAL A 372 -2.31 16.92 -1.65
N VAL A 373 -1.66 15.88 -1.14
CA VAL A 373 -0.60 15.97 -0.15
C VAL A 373 0.62 15.16 -0.55
N LEU A 374 1.81 15.63 -0.19
CA LEU A 374 3.03 14.83 -0.24
C LEU A 374 3.28 14.16 1.11
N SER A 375 3.77 12.91 1.08
CA SER A 375 4.08 12.11 2.26
C SER A 375 5.51 11.54 2.20
N GLY A 376 6.06 11.24 3.38
CA GLY A 376 7.39 10.65 3.56
C GLY A 376 7.44 9.12 3.42
N ASP A 377 6.33 8.45 3.09
CA ASP A 377 6.28 6.99 2.97
C ASP A 377 7.31 6.45 1.95
N GLY A 378 7.95 5.33 2.29
CA GLY A 378 9.03 4.72 1.50
C GLY A 378 10.44 5.04 1.97
N GLY A 379 10.62 6.09 2.78
CA GLY A 379 11.93 6.48 3.29
C GLY A 379 12.54 5.45 4.24
N ASP A 380 11.73 4.81 5.07
CA ASP A 380 12.16 3.75 5.98
C ASP A 380 12.62 2.49 5.24
N GLU A 381 11.91 2.04 4.21
CA GLU A 381 12.22 0.83 3.45
C GLU A 381 13.40 1.02 2.50
N ALA A 382 13.48 2.18 1.84
CA ALA A 382 14.56 2.50 0.91
C ALA A 382 15.90 2.71 1.64
N PHE A 383 15.90 3.39 2.80
CA PHE A 383 17.12 3.83 3.49
C PHE A 383 17.37 3.14 4.85
N GLY A 384 16.55 2.16 5.21
CA GLY A 384 16.75 1.34 6.41
C GLY A 384 16.47 2.08 7.71
N GLY A 385 15.26 2.61 7.87
CA GLY A 385 14.86 3.38 9.06
C GLY A 385 14.27 2.59 10.22
N TYR A 386 13.87 1.33 10.00
CA TYR A 386 13.35 0.47 11.07
C TYR A 386 14.46 -0.18 11.90
N GLU A 387 14.30 -0.19 13.22
CA GLU A 387 15.20 -0.89 14.15
C GLU A 387 15.37 -2.38 13.81
N ARG A 388 14.36 -3.00 13.18
CA ARG A 388 14.41 -4.41 12.77
C ARG A 388 15.53 -4.71 11.78
N TYR A 389 15.93 -3.76 10.93
CA TYR A 389 17.05 -3.96 10.01
C TYR A 389 18.40 -4.05 10.74
N LEU A 390 18.58 -3.24 11.78
CA LEU A 390 19.74 -3.33 12.67
C LEU A 390 19.72 -4.67 13.42
N GLY A 391 18.54 -5.12 13.86
CA GLY A 391 18.34 -6.45 14.44
C GLY A 391 18.73 -7.58 13.48
N VAL A 392 18.30 -7.52 12.22
CA VAL A 392 18.69 -8.49 11.17
C VAL A 392 20.21 -8.50 11.00
N ALA A 393 20.84 -7.33 10.85
CA ALA A 393 22.29 -7.23 10.70
C ALA A 393 23.05 -7.79 11.91
N ALA A 394 22.58 -7.51 13.13
CA ALA A 394 23.15 -8.05 14.35
C ALA A 394 23.00 -9.57 14.44
N ALA A 395 21.82 -10.10 14.09
CA ALA A 395 21.56 -11.52 14.12
C ALA A 395 22.39 -12.29 13.07
N ALA A 396 22.60 -11.71 11.88
CA ALA A 396 23.49 -12.28 10.87
C ALA A 396 24.96 -12.36 11.35
N ARG A 397 25.45 -11.35 12.08
CA ARG A 397 26.78 -11.40 12.71
C ARG A 397 26.88 -12.48 13.78
N LEU A 398 25.82 -12.64 14.59
CA LEU A 398 25.75 -13.70 15.59
C LEU A 398 25.66 -15.10 14.96
N ASP A 399 24.98 -15.24 13.82
CA ASP A 399 24.96 -16.48 13.04
C ASP A 399 26.37 -16.85 12.56
N ALA A 400 27.11 -15.88 12.02
CA ALA A 400 28.48 -16.09 11.58
C ALA A 400 29.45 -16.42 12.73
N ALA A 401 29.26 -15.79 13.91
CA ALA A 401 30.16 -15.96 15.05
C ALA A 401 29.87 -17.21 15.90
N LEU A 402 28.60 -17.55 16.12
CA LEU A 402 28.18 -18.59 17.07
C LEU A 402 27.60 -19.85 16.39
N GLY A 403 27.34 -19.80 15.08
CA GLY A 403 26.82 -20.93 14.32
C GLY A 403 25.57 -21.55 14.94
N PRO A 404 25.45 -22.90 14.96
CA PRO A 404 24.29 -23.60 15.51
C PRO A 404 24.05 -23.36 17.02
N ALA A 405 25.12 -23.08 17.80
CA ALA A 405 25.05 -22.89 19.25
C ALA A 405 24.23 -21.64 19.66
N ARG A 406 24.11 -20.68 18.73
CA ARG A 406 23.27 -19.48 18.86
C ARG A 406 21.84 -19.81 19.29
N ARG A 407 21.22 -20.86 18.74
CA ARG A 407 19.82 -21.23 19.07
C ARG A 407 19.68 -21.61 20.53
N SER A 408 20.57 -22.48 21.01
CA SER A 408 20.57 -22.93 22.41
C SER A 408 20.89 -21.78 23.36
N ALA A 409 21.87 -20.94 23.03
CA ALA A 409 22.21 -19.75 23.81
C ALA A 409 21.03 -18.75 23.88
N ALA A 410 20.37 -18.49 22.74
CA ALA A 410 19.20 -17.61 22.70
C ALA A 410 18.03 -18.15 23.52
N ARG A 411 17.80 -19.48 23.51
CA ARG A 411 16.77 -20.14 24.34
C ARG A 411 17.11 -20.08 25.83
N ALA A 412 18.36 -20.36 26.20
CA ALA A 412 18.83 -20.26 27.58
C ALA A 412 18.67 -18.83 28.13
N LEU A 413 19.13 -17.83 27.37
CA LEU A 413 18.96 -16.41 27.73
C LEU A 413 17.49 -16.01 27.84
N GLN A 414 16.59 -16.57 27.03
CA GLN A 414 15.15 -16.31 27.15
C GLN A 414 14.57 -16.82 28.48
N CYS A 415 15.00 -18.00 28.95
CA CYS A 415 14.56 -18.56 30.23
C CYS A 415 15.05 -17.73 31.42
N LEU A 416 16.20 -17.07 31.28
CA LEU A 416 16.78 -16.20 32.30
C LEU A 416 16.14 -14.80 32.34
N LEU A 417 15.43 -14.39 31.28
CA LEU A 417 14.75 -13.09 31.26
C LEU A 417 13.47 -13.13 32.10
N PRO A 418 13.26 -12.16 33.00
CA PRO A 418 12.07 -12.12 33.85
C PRO A 418 10.78 -12.01 33.01
N PRO A 419 9.63 -12.49 33.55
CA PRO A 419 8.32 -12.24 32.95
C PRO A 419 8.13 -10.73 32.73
N VAL A 420 7.72 -10.35 31.53
CA VAL A 420 7.59 -8.94 31.19
C VAL A 420 6.30 -8.39 31.81
N GLY A 421 6.44 -7.68 32.93
CA GLY A 421 5.42 -6.77 33.46
C GLY A 421 5.33 -5.46 32.66
N ARG A 422 4.36 -4.59 33.03
CA ARG A 422 4.05 -3.33 32.35
C ARG A 422 5.30 -2.47 32.10
N GLU A 423 5.36 -1.89 30.91
CA GLU A 423 6.13 -0.68 30.55
C GLU A 423 7.64 -0.71 30.21
N ARG A 424 8.47 -1.74 30.46
CA ARG A 424 9.89 -1.68 30.03
C ARG A 424 10.11 -2.05 28.55
N SER A 425 10.16 -1.03 27.67
CA SER A 425 10.29 -1.18 26.20
C SER A 425 11.55 -1.94 25.75
N LEU A 426 12.67 -1.77 26.45
CA LEU A 426 13.95 -2.42 26.13
C LEU A 426 13.93 -3.93 26.39
N LEU A 427 13.40 -4.38 27.53
CA LEU A 427 13.28 -5.81 27.84
C LEU A 427 12.33 -6.52 26.85
N ARG A 428 11.24 -5.85 26.45
CA ARG A 428 10.35 -6.34 25.39
C ARG A 428 11.07 -6.49 24.05
N ARG A 429 11.89 -5.51 23.67
CA ARG A 429 12.70 -5.55 22.44
C ARG A 429 13.74 -6.68 22.50
N GLY A 430 14.48 -6.79 23.59
CA GLY A 430 15.46 -7.86 23.81
C GLY A 430 14.83 -9.25 23.76
N ARG A 431 13.70 -9.46 24.44
CA ARG A 431 12.98 -10.75 24.39
C ARG A 431 12.50 -11.10 22.99
N ARG A 432 11.92 -10.15 22.24
CA ARG A 432 11.52 -10.37 20.83
C ARG A 432 12.72 -10.67 19.94
N PHE A 433 13.82 -9.96 20.12
CA PHE A 433 15.05 -10.21 19.40
C PHE A 433 15.54 -11.65 19.64
N LEU A 434 15.66 -12.07 20.90
CA LEU A 434 16.07 -13.44 21.25
C LEU A 434 15.10 -14.50 20.73
N GLN A 435 13.79 -14.25 20.78
CA GLN A 435 12.79 -15.16 20.23
C GLN A 435 12.99 -15.42 18.75
N GLY A 436 13.25 -14.38 17.95
CA GLY A 436 13.62 -14.55 16.54
C GLY A 436 15.01 -15.19 16.38
N LEU A 437 15.96 -14.85 17.24
CA LEU A 437 17.29 -15.48 17.23
C LEU A 437 17.21 -16.98 17.54
N ALA A 438 16.23 -17.46 18.28
CA ALA A 438 16.01 -18.88 18.54
C ALA A 438 15.31 -19.62 17.39
N ALA A 439 14.74 -18.90 16.42
CA ALA A 439 14.08 -19.47 15.24
C ALA A 439 15.07 -19.75 14.10
N ASP A 440 14.62 -20.51 13.10
CA ASP A 440 15.39 -20.73 11.88
C ASP A 440 15.58 -19.42 11.10
N PRO A 441 16.73 -19.22 10.44
CA PRO A 441 17.02 -17.98 9.70
C PRO A 441 15.90 -17.57 8.75
N ASP A 442 15.31 -18.54 8.04
CA ASP A 442 14.27 -18.31 7.04
C ASP A 442 12.92 -17.86 7.65
N ALA A 443 12.63 -18.26 8.89
CA ALA A 443 11.40 -17.91 9.60
C ALA A 443 11.58 -16.73 10.59
N ARG A 444 12.84 -16.36 10.88
CA ARG A 444 13.19 -15.33 11.86
C ARG A 444 12.57 -13.99 11.56
N TYR A 445 12.68 -13.54 10.31
CA TYR A 445 12.19 -12.22 9.93
C TYR A 445 10.67 -12.15 10.05
N LEU A 446 9.97 -13.17 9.56
CA LEU A 446 8.53 -13.32 9.73
C LEU A 446 8.11 -13.23 11.20
N ARG A 447 8.84 -13.90 12.09
CA ARG A 447 8.56 -13.87 13.54
C ARG A 447 8.73 -12.49 14.18
N TRP A 448 9.56 -11.61 13.62
CA TRP A 448 9.72 -10.24 14.11
C TRP A 448 8.64 -9.29 13.63
N ILE A 449 8.07 -9.53 12.45
CA ILE A 449 7.05 -8.65 11.84
C ILE A 449 5.61 -9.15 12.05
N GLY A 450 5.41 -10.46 12.22
CA GLY A 450 4.10 -11.09 12.39
C GLY A 450 3.54 -10.94 13.81
N CYS A 451 2.21 -10.88 13.93
CA CYS A 451 1.53 -10.84 15.22
C CYS A 451 1.16 -12.24 15.73
N PHE A 452 0.85 -13.17 14.82
CA PHE A 452 0.83 -14.61 15.06
C PHE A 452 2.12 -15.22 14.53
N GLY A 453 2.87 -15.92 15.39
CA GLY A 453 4.10 -16.59 14.95
C GLY A 453 3.77 -17.87 14.17
N PRO A 454 4.71 -18.39 13.36
CA PRO A 454 4.52 -19.65 12.63
C PRO A 454 4.22 -20.84 13.57
N GLU A 455 4.71 -20.79 14.81
CA GLU A 455 4.43 -21.78 15.87
C GLU A 455 3.01 -21.69 16.47
N LEU A 456 2.24 -20.62 16.20
CA LEU A 456 1.00 -20.28 16.93
C LEU A 456 -0.29 -20.58 16.14
N HIS A 457 -0.20 -21.27 15.01
CA HIS A 457 -1.34 -21.69 14.21
C HIS A 457 -1.97 -23.03 14.62
N PRO A 458 -1.23 -24.10 14.98
CA PRO A 458 -1.86 -25.39 15.30
C PRO A 458 -2.77 -25.32 16.52
N ASP A 459 -2.38 -24.54 17.52
CA ASP A 459 -3.09 -24.47 18.80
C ASP A 459 -4.30 -23.53 18.78
N LEU A 460 -4.32 -22.52 17.90
CA LEU A 460 -5.41 -21.53 17.81
C LEU A 460 -6.54 -22.00 16.88
N TYR A 461 -6.18 -22.72 15.82
CA TYR A 461 -7.10 -23.07 14.74
C TYR A 461 -8.08 -24.17 15.13
N ALA A 462 -9.31 -24.03 14.64
CA ALA A 462 -10.24 -25.15 14.65
C ALA A 462 -9.69 -26.27 13.72
N PRO A 463 -9.95 -27.55 14.04
CA PRO A 463 -9.39 -28.68 13.27
C PRO A 463 -9.66 -28.61 11.76
N ASP A 464 -10.86 -28.21 11.36
CA ASP A 464 -11.25 -28.15 9.94
C ASP A 464 -10.52 -27.04 9.20
N PHE A 465 -10.40 -25.87 9.83
CA PHE A 465 -9.63 -24.76 9.26
C PHE A 465 -8.14 -25.09 9.17
N ALA A 466 -7.58 -25.75 10.19
CA ALA A 466 -6.18 -26.21 10.17
C ALA A 466 -5.92 -27.18 9.01
N ARG A 467 -6.85 -28.13 8.76
CA ARG A 467 -6.76 -29.04 7.60
C ARG A 467 -6.85 -28.29 6.27
N ALA A 468 -7.73 -27.30 6.17
CA ALA A 468 -7.92 -26.52 4.96
C ALA A 468 -6.69 -25.70 4.54
N VAL A 469 -5.79 -25.36 5.48
CA VAL A 469 -4.61 -24.51 5.22
C VAL A 469 -3.28 -25.22 5.42
N ALA A 470 -3.29 -26.54 5.69
CA ALA A 470 -2.08 -27.31 5.98
C ALA A 470 -1.03 -27.28 4.85
N GLY A 471 -1.46 -27.12 3.60
CA GLY A 471 -0.58 -27.03 2.42
C GLY A 471 -0.09 -25.62 2.08
N ALA A 472 -0.49 -24.59 2.81
CA ALA A 472 -0.15 -23.20 2.53
C ALA A 472 1.03 -22.75 3.41
N PRO A 473 2.26 -22.61 2.87
CA PRO A 473 3.41 -22.24 3.67
C PRO A 473 3.29 -20.79 4.14
N ALA A 474 3.16 -20.60 5.47
CA ALA A 474 3.04 -19.28 6.08
C ALA A 474 4.14 -18.30 5.63
N ALA A 475 5.38 -18.78 5.46
CA ALA A 475 6.53 -17.97 5.06
C ALA A 475 6.79 -17.90 3.54
N GLY A 476 5.93 -18.47 2.69
CA GLY A 476 6.17 -18.62 1.25
C GLY A 476 6.50 -17.31 0.55
N LEU A 477 5.72 -16.25 0.81
CA LEU A 477 5.93 -14.92 0.22
C LEU A 477 7.32 -14.35 0.51
N LEU A 478 7.75 -14.41 1.77
CA LEU A 478 9.07 -13.90 2.17
C LEU A 478 10.19 -14.78 1.62
N ALA A 479 10.02 -16.09 1.64
CA ALA A 479 11.01 -17.03 1.11
C ALA A 479 11.27 -16.81 -0.38
N GLU A 480 10.21 -16.64 -1.18
CA GLU A 480 10.31 -16.30 -2.61
C GLU A 480 11.03 -14.98 -2.85
N ALA A 481 10.72 -13.95 -2.04
CA ALA A 481 11.39 -12.65 -2.14
C ALA A 481 12.87 -12.74 -1.74
N TYR A 482 13.22 -13.43 -0.65
CA TYR A 482 14.61 -13.64 -0.23
C TYR A 482 15.42 -14.43 -1.26
N ALA A 483 14.81 -15.43 -1.92
CA ALA A 483 15.49 -16.24 -2.94
C ALA A 483 16.07 -15.40 -4.10
N ARG A 484 15.50 -14.22 -4.37
CA ARG A 484 15.96 -13.29 -5.41
C ARG A 484 17.11 -12.39 -4.98
N PHE A 485 17.41 -12.30 -3.69
CA PHE A 485 18.43 -11.42 -3.12
C PHE A 485 19.49 -12.19 -2.33
N ARG A 486 19.69 -13.47 -2.65
CA ARG A 486 20.63 -14.37 -1.97
C ARG A 486 22.08 -13.90 -2.01
N ASP A 487 22.46 -13.16 -3.05
CA ASP A 487 23.81 -12.61 -3.22
C ASP A 487 24.07 -11.32 -2.41
N ARG A 488 23.09 -10.87 -1.63
CA ARG A 488 23.21 -9.67 -0.78
C ARG A 488 23.44 -10.06 0.66
N ASP A 489 24.03 -9.14 1.45
CA ASP A 489 24.05 -9.31 2.90
C ASP A 489 22.61 -9.37 3.44
N THR A 490 22.39 -10.08 4.55
CA THR A 490 21.05 -10.38 5.07
C THR A 490 20.20 -9.12 5.31
N ALA A 491 20.81 -8.02 5.75
CA ALA A 491 20.09 -6.76 5.97
C ALA A 491 19.77 -6.08 4.63
N GLY A 492 20.71 -6.06 3.69
CA GLY A 492 20.53 -5.61 2.32
C GLY A 492 19.45 -6.37 1.54
N ALA A 493 19.35 -7.69 1.76
CA ALA A 493 18.29 -8.54 1.23
C ALA A 493 16.94 -8.18 1.88
N THR A 494 16.90 -8.06 3.20
CA THR A 494 15.66 -7.75 3.95
C THR A 494 15.05 -6.41 3.56
N LEU A 495 15.87 -5.38 3.32
CA LEU A 495 15.39 -4.09 2.81
C LEU A 495 14.64 -4.24 1.49
N ARG A 496 15.16 -5.07 0.58
CA ARG A 496 14.52 -5.32 -0.72
C ARG A 496 13.29 -6.20 -0.62
N VAL A 497 13.31 -7.19 0.28
CA VAL A 497 12.12 -8.00 0.60
C VAL A 497 10.99 -7.11 1.08
N ASP A 498 11.26 -6.13 1.95
CA ASP A 498 10.24 -5.17 2.39
C ASP A 498 9.73 -4.29 1.25
N LEU A 499 10.59 -3.88 0.31
CA LEU A 499 10.18 -3.12 -0.89
C LEU A 499 9.24 -3.93 -1.80
N GLU A 500 9.32 -5.26 -1.80
CA GLU A 500 8.49 -6.13 -2.63
C GLU A 500 7.29 -6.75 -1.91
N THR A 501 7.26 -6.72 -0.57
CA THR A 501 6.22 -7.38 0.23
C THR A 501 5.51 -6.40 1.17
N TYR A 502 6.19 -5.95 2.22
CA TYR A 502 5.64 -5.09 3.27
C TYR A 502 5.14 -3.74 2.73
N LEU A 503 5.98 -3.01 2.01
CA LEU A 503 5.66 -1.69 1.47
C LEU A 503 4.41 -1.69 0.56
N PRO A 504 4.36 -2.50 -0.52
CA PRO A 504 3.25 -2.46 -1.48
C PRO A 504 1.93 -3.02 -0.96
N HIS A 505 1.94 -3.81 0.11
CA HIS A 505 0.76 -4.56 0.57
C HIS A 505 0.25 -4.13 1.94
N ASP A 506 1.09 -3.49 2.75
CA ASP A 506 0.69 -2.91 4.03
C ASP A 506 0.61 -1.38 3.93
N LEU A 507 1.77 -0.73 3.82
CA LEU A 507 1.88 0.72 3.96
C LEU A 507 1.18 1.48 2.83
N LEU A 508 1.40 1.07 1.59
CA LEU A 508 0.81 1.77 0.44
C LEU A 508 -0.69 1.54 0.33
N VAL A 509 -1.17 0.36 0.69
CA VAL A 509 -2.61 0.07 0.77
C VAL A 509 -3.26 0.97 1.81
N LYS A 510 -2.67 1.06 3.01
CA LYS A 510 -3.15 1.94 4.08
C LYS A 510 -3.25 3.39 3.64
N VAL A 511 -2.18 3.92 3.07
CA VAL A 511 -2.10 5.34 2.67
C VAL A 511 -3.08 5.63 1.53
N ASP A 512 -3.15 4.76 0.52
CA ASP A 512 -4.07 4.92 -0.60
C ASP A 512 -5.53 4.88 -0.15
N ILE A 513 -5.94 3.87 0.62
CA ILE A 513 -7.33 3.70 1.05
C ILE A 513 -7.75 4.81 2.01
N ALA A 514 -6.91 5.18 2.98
CA ALA A 514 -7.22 6.26 3.91
C ALA A 514 -7.32 7.63 3.20
N GLY A 515 -6.42 7.94 2.26
CA GLY A 515 -6.50 9.15 1.44
C GLY A 515 -7.78 9.16 0.58
N MET A 516 -8.04 8.05 -0.11
CA MET A 516 -9.16 7.91 -1.03
C MET A 516 -10.52 7.83 -0.37
N ALA A 517 -10.61 7.38 0.87
CA ALA A 517 -11.85 7.47 1.63
C ALA A 517 -12.37 8.92 1.77
N HIS A 518 -11.47 9.90 1.67
CA HIS A 518 -11.80 11.32 1.74
C HIS A 518 -11.53 12.05 0.40
N GLY A 519 -11.27 11.34 -0.70
CA GLY A 519 -10.90 12.00 -1.97
C GLY A 519 -9.66 12.89 -1.85
N LEU A 520 -8.62 12.41 -1.16
CA LEU A 520 -7.33 13.07 -0.98
C LEU A 520 -6.21 12.27 -1.64
N GLU A 521 -5.58 12.81 -2.67
CA GLU A 521 -4.42 12.19 -3.31
C GLU A 521 -3.16 12.32 -2.46
N VAL A 522 -2.53 11.19 -2.13
CA VAL A 522 -1.24 11.16 -1.44
C VAL A 522 -0.12 10.80 -2.43
N ARG A 523 0.89 11.65 -2.53
CA ARG A 523 2.08 11.47 -3.38
C ARG A 523 3.29 11.17 -2.50
N CYS A 524 4.04 10.12 -2.81
CA CYS A 524 5.21 9.72 -2.02
C CYS A 524 6.51 9.90 -2.85
N PRO A 525 7.29 10.98 -2.63
CA PRO A 525 8.54 11.23 -3.35
C PRO A 525 9.62 10.17 -3.12
N PHE A 526 9.71 9.60 -1.92
CA PHE A 526 10.67 8.52 -1.62
C PHE A 526 10.47 7.27 -2.50
N LEU A 527 9.29 7.13 -3.10
CA LEU A 527 8.93 6.01 -3.97
C LEU A 527 9.06 6.36 -5.45
N ASP A 528 9.84 7.38 -5.79
CA ASP A 528 10.30 7.56 -7.17
C ASP A 528 11.19 6.40 -7.57
N HIS A 529 10.92 5.80 -8.73
CA HIS A 529 11.64 4.58 -9.13
C HIS A 529 13.15 4.81 -9.25
N GLY A 530 13.58 5.97 -9.77
CA GLY A 530 15.01 6.30 -9.84
C GLY A 530 15.67 6.40 -8.46
N LEU A 531 14.96 6.97 -7.47
CA LEU A 531 15.45 7.04 -6.08
C LEU A 531 15.48 5.67 -5.41
N VAL A 532 14.44 4.84 -5.63
CA VAL A 532 14.37 3.48 -5.08
C VAL A 532 15.45 2.58 -5.70
N GLU A 533 15.68 2.69 -7.01
CA GLU A 533 16.74 1.94 -7.69
C GLU A 533 18.12 2.38 -7.20
N LEU A 534 18.36 3.68 -7.02
CA LEU A 534 19.58 4.22 -6.42
C LEU A 534 19.79 3.65 -5.00
N ALA A 535 18.76 3.70 -4.15
CA ALA A 535 18.84 3.22 -2.76
C ALA A 535 18.97 1.70 -2.66
N ALA A 536 18.32 0.94 -3.57
CA ALA A 536 18.49 -0.50 -3.67
C ALA A 536 19.95 -0.82 -4.00
N ARG A 537 20.48 -0.25 -5.09
CA ARG A 537 21.84 -0.51 -5.59
C ARG A 537 22.95 -0.01 -4.68
N MET A 538 22.65 0.86 -3.72
CA MET A 538 23.60 1.36 -2.73
C MET A 538 24.07 0.24 -1.76
N PRO A 539 25.39 0.12 -1.50
CA PRO A 539 25.91 -0.78 -0.48
C PRO A 539 25.24 -0.59 0.88
N THR A 540 24.87 -1.68 1.55
CA THR A 540 24.06 -1.64 2.79
C THR A 540 24.72 -0.81 3.91
N ARG A 541 26.06 -0.76 3.96
CA ARG A 541 26.83 0.06 4.93
C ARG A 541 26.49 1.56 4.89
N TRP A 542 26.00 2.07 3.75
CA TRP A 542 25.61 3.47 3.61
C TRP A 542 24.18 3.73 4.10
N LYS A 543 23.36 2.68 4.20
CA LYS A 543 22.03 2.75 4.80
C LYS A 543 22.08 2.52 6.31
N LEU A 544 22.86 1.51 6.73
CA LEU A 544 23.03 1.09 8.13
C LEU A 544 24.48 1.30 8.56
N ARG A 545 24.76 2.33 9.38
CA ARG A 545 26.13 2.67 9.84
C ARG A 545 26.13 3.07 11.30
N GLY A 546 27.15 2.62 12.05
CA GLY A 546 27.36 3.04 13.44
C GLY A 546 26.18 2.73 14.37
N GLY A 547 25.44 1.65 14.12
CA GLY A 547 24.23 1.31 14.89
C GLY A 547 23.02 2.18 14.60
N ALA A 548 23.07 3.03 13.57
CA ALA A 548 21.97 3.86 13.13
C ALA A 548 21.51 3.49 11.70
N GLY A 549 20.20 3.60 11.49
CA GLY A 549 19.58 3.53 10.16
C GLY A 549 19.52 4.88 9.47
N LYS A 550 19.15 4.88 8.18
CA LYS A 550 19.01 6.09 7.34
C LYS A 550 20.27 6.94 7.28
N TYR A 551 21.46 6.34 7.40
CA TYR A 551 22.70 7.11 7.46
C TYR A 551 22.84 8.04 6.26
N MET A 552 22.76 7.51 5.03
CA MET A 552 22.93 8.32 3.83
C MET A 552 21.84 9.39 3.66
N LEU A 553 20.58 9.09 4.00
CA LEU A 553 19.50 10.08 3.94
C LEU A 553 19.75 11.24 4.92
N LYS A 554 20.18 10.94 6.16
CA LYS A 554 20.50 11.97 7.14
C LYS A 554 21.68 12.83 6.69
N ARG A 555 22.69 12.23 6.06
CA ARG A 555 23.84 12.95 5.48
C ARG A 555 23.41 13.86 4.32
N ALA A 556 22.56 13.37 3.43
CA ALA A 556 22.03 14.12 2.28
C ALA A 556 21.15 15.32 2.65
N MET A 557 20.61 15.34 3.88
CA MET A 557 19.69 16.38 4.37
C MET A 557 20.29 17.20 5.53
N ALA A 558 21.58 17.03 5.83
CA ALA A 558 22.21 17.57 7.03
C ALA A 558 22.28 19.11 7.06
N ASP A 559 22.30 19.74 5.89
CA ASP A 559 22.30 21.20 5.71
C ASP A 559 20.91 21.82 5.88
N LEU A 560 19.85 21.06 5.54
CA LEU A 560 18.47 21.56 5.59
C LEU A 560 17.81 21.31 6.95
N LEU A 561 18.01 20.12 7.54
CA LEU A 561 17.32 19.68 8.74
C LEU A 561 18.19 19.90 10.00
N PRO A 562 17.60 20.34 11.12
CA PRO A 562 18.37 20.54 12.34
C PRO A 562 18.82 19.20 12.95
N PRO A 563 19.96 19.18 13.68
CA PRO A 563 20.46 17.96 14.34
C PRO A 563 19.43 17.26 15.22
N ALA A 564 18.56 18.02 15.89
CA ALA A 564 17.48 17.49 16.74
C ALA A 564 16.50 16.59 15.97
N ILE A 565 16.25 16.86 14.67
CA ILE A 565 15.38 16.06 13.81
C ILE A 565 16.16 14.88 13.20
N LEU A 566 17.41 15.11 12.77
CA LEU A 566 18.27 14.08 12.16
C LEU A 566 18.61 12.95 13.13
N HIS A 567 18.86 13.28 14.39
CA HIS A 567 19.26 12.31 15.42
C HIS A 567 18.10 11.83 16.30
N ARG A 568 16.87 12.27 16.02
CA ARG A 568 15.67 11.82 16.72
C ARG A 568 15.51 10.30 16.62
N PRO A 569 15.19 9.61 17.73
CA PRO A 569 14.76 8.22 17.68
C PRO A 569 13.52 8.06 16.79
N LYS A 570 13.47 6.96 16.01
CA LYS A 570 12.28 6.67 15.21
C LYS A 570 11.10 6.40 16.15
N MET A 571 10.05 7.20 16.03
CA MET A 571 8.73 6.85 16.53
C MET A 571 7.88 6.33 15.37
N GLY A 572 7.14 5.26 15.62
CA GLY A 572 6.18 4.71 14.66
C GLY A 572 4.88 5.50 14.73
N PHE A 573 4.10 5.44 13.66
CA PHE A 573 2.74 6.01 13.62
C PHE A 573 1.74 5.10 14.37
N ALA A 574 2.12 4.66 15.57
CA ALA A 574 1.44 3.64 16.33
C ALA A 574 0.29 4.24 17.15
N VAL A 575 -0.72 3.40 17.43
CA VAL A 575 -1.83 3.75 18.31
C VAL A 575 -1.81 2.91 19.58
N PRO A 576 -2.36 3.40 20.71
CA PRO A 576 -2.34 2.68 21.98
C PRO A 576 -3.39 1.55 22.06
N VAL A 577 -3.44 0.65 21.06
CA VAL A 577 -4.36 -0.52 21.02
C VAL A 577 -4.39 -1.32 22.34
N PRO A 578 -3.23 -1.68 22.95
CA PRO A 578 -3.24 -2.45 24.20
C PRO A 578 -3.89 -1.73 25.38
N ARG A 579 -3.95 -0.40 25.37
CA ARG A 579 -4.64 0.39 26.38
C ARG A 579 -6.14 0.39 26.10
N TRP A 580 -6.52 0.66 24.86
CA TRP A 580 -7.92 0.71 24.42
C TRP A 580 -8.67 -0.60 24.70
N PHE A 581 -8.09 -1.75 24.35
CA PHE A 581 -8.73 -3.04 24.59
C PHE A 581 -8.85 -3.45 26.06
N ARG A 582 -8.07 -2.83 26.96
CA ARG A 582 -8.21 -3.04 28.41
C ARG A 582 -9.23 -2.09 29.05
N ARG A 583 -9.65 -1.05 28.34
CA ARG A 583 -10.46 0.04 28.85
C ARG A 583 -11.58 0.38 27.87
N GLU A 584 -11.39 1.42 27.05
CA GLU A 584 -12.44 2.07 26.27
C GLU A 584 -13.13 1.13 25.26
N LEU A 585 -12.36 0.24 24.62
CA LEU A 585 -12.86 -0.71 23.62
C LEU A 585 -13.09 -2.12 24.16
N ARG A 586 -12.97 -2.34 25.48
CA ARG A 586 -13.15 -3.67 26.07
C ARG A 586 -14.53 -4.28 25.74
N PRO A 587 -15.67 -3.55 25.85
CA PRO A 587 -16.97 -4.12 25.52
C PRO A 587 -17.08 -4.52 24.04
N LEU A 588 -16.62 -3.66 23.13
CA LEU A 588 -16.61 -3.91 21.69
C LEU A 588 -15.77 -5.15 21.34
N LEU A 589 -14.56 -5.25 21.91
CA LEU A 589 -13.70 -6.39 21.68
C LEU A 589 -14.39 -7.70 22.05
N ARG A 590 -15.05 -7.75 23.22
CA ARG A 590 -15.75 -8.96 23.68
C ARG A 590 -16.93 -9.29 22.80
N ASP A 591 -17.78 -8.31 22.49
CA ASP A 591 -18.96 -8.49 21.63
C ASP A 591 -18.57 -9.02 20.24
N VAL A 592 -17.55 -8.43 19.63
CA VAL A 592 -17.17 -8.78 18.26
C VAL A 592 -16.38 -10.08 18.20
N VAL A 593 -15.30 -10.19 18.98
CA VAL A 593 -14.35 -11.31 18.88
C VAL A 593 -14.82 -12.57 19.61
N LEU A 594 -15.60 -12.43 20.69
CA LEU A 594 -16.13 -13.58 21.44
C LEU A 594 -17.59 -13.91 21.13
N GLY A 595 -18.26 -13.11 20.30
CA GLY A 595 -19.67 -13.29 19.94
C GLY A 595 -19.94 -14.50 19.06
N ASP A 596 -21.20 -14.94 19.01
CA ASP A 596 -21.61 -16.19 18.35
C ASP A 596 -21.32 -16.20 16.85
N ARG A 597 -21.45 -15.05 16.17
CA ARG A 597 -21.12 -14.91 14.74
C ARG A 597 -19.66 -15.23 14.45
N ALA A 598 -18.74 -14.76 15.29
CA ALA A 598 -17.31 -15.01 15.14
C ALA A 598 -16.98 -16.49 15.41
N ARG A 599 -17.63 -17.11 16.40
CA ARG A 599 -17.49 -18.55 16.70
C ARG A 599 -17.99 -19.42 15.56
N ALA A 600 -19.14 -19.06 14.99
CA ALA A 600 -19.78 -19.78 13.89
C ALA A 600 -18.94 -19.79 12.58
N ARG A 601 -17.93 -18.93 12.46
CA ARG A 601 -16.99 -18.95 11.32
C ARG A 601 -16.18 -20.24 11.23
N GLY A 602 -15.94 -20.90 12.37
CA GLY A 602 -15.17 -22.15 12.42
C GLY A 602 -13.67 -21.99 12.16
N TYR A 603 -13.09 -20.78 12.25
CA TYR A 603 -11.64 -20.57 12.07
C TYR A 603 -10.84 -20.93 13.32
N PHE A 604 -11.37 -20.62 14.51
CA PHE A 604 -10.62 -20.65 15.76
C PHE A 604 -11.29 -21.51 16.82
N ARG A 605 -10.47 -22.07 17.71
CA ARG A 605 -10.95 -22.70 18.95
C ARG A 605 -11.41 -21.62 19.93
N ALA A 606 -12.68 -21.66 20.32
CA ALA A 606 -13.28 -20.66 21.21
C ALA A 606 -12.51 -20.52 22.54
N ASP A 607 -12.10 -21.63 23.16
CA ASP A 607 -11.36 -21.64 24.43
C ASP A 607 -10.02 -20.89 24.35
N ARG A 608 -9.40 -20.89 23.16
CA ARG A 608 -8.11 -20.26 22.91
C ARG A 608 -8.25 -18.76 22.69
N VAL A 609 -9.27 -18.34 21.94
CA VAL A 609 -9.58 -16.91 21.75
C VAL A 609 -10.01 -16.27 23.08
N GLU A 610 -10.85 -16.94 23.88
CA GLU A 610 -11.24 -16.49 25.22
C GLU A 610 -10.03 -16.31 26.15
N ARG A 611 -9.07 -17.24 26.09
CA ARG A 611 -7.82 -17.14 26.84
C ARG A 611 -7.00 -15.91 26.44
N LEU A 612 -6.86 -15.63 25.12
CA LEU A 612 -6.15 -14.44 24.63
C LEU A 612 -6.78 -13.15 25.16
N VAL A 613 -8.12 -13.05 25.15
CA VAL A 613 -8.83 -11.89 25.69
C VAL A 613 -8.57 -11.77 27.20
N ARG A 614 -8.75 -12.85 27.96
CA ARG A 614 -8.56 -12.85 29.42
C ARG A 614 -7.13 -12.50 29.84
N ASP A 615 -6.13 -13.10 29.20
CA ASP A 615 -4.72 -12.85 29.51
C ASP A 615 -4.32 -11.41 29.14
N HIS A 616 -4.94 -10.81 28.12
CA HIS A 616 -4.75 -9.40 27.78
C HIS A 616 -5.39 -8.43 28.79
N GLU A 617 -6.66 -8.66 29.12
CA GLU A 617 -7.43 -7.85 30.06
C GLU A 617 -6.81 -7.84 31.45
N SER A 618 -6.38 -9.01 31.94
CA SER A 618 -5.69 -9.15 33.24
C SER A 618 -4.29 -8.55 33.26
N GLY A 619 -3.71 -8.19 32.11
CA GLY A 619 -2.35 -7.70 32.00
C GLY A 619 -1.27 -8.79 32.11
N ARG A 620 -1.65 -10.08 32.15
CA ARG A 620 -0.72 -11.21 32.14
C ARG A 620 0.14 -11.22 30.87
N ALA A 621 -0.43 -10.84 29.73
CA ALA A 621 0.27 -10.72 28.46
C ALA A 621 -0.24 -9.53 27.62
N ASP A 622 0.55 -9.10 26.65
CA ASP A 622 0.09 -8.14 25.64
C ASP A 622 -0.27 -8.89 24.35
N HIS A 623 -1.57 -8.99 24.07
CA HIS A 623 -2.13 -9.54 22.85
C HIS A 623 -2.79 -8.47 21.98
N GLY A 624 -2.53 -7.18 22.22
CA GLY A 624 -3.16 -6.07 21.48
C GLY A 624 -3.14 -6.25 19.97
N PRO A 625 -1.97 -6.48 19.33
CA PRO A 625 -1.89 -6.70 17.88
C PRO A 625 -2.68 -7.93 17.39
N ARG A 626 -2.69 -9.04 18.16
CA ARG A 626 -3.43 -10.26 17.80
C ARG A 626 -4.93 -10.05 17.86
N LEU A 627 -5.39 -9.43 18.95
CA LEU A 627 -6.79 -9.11 19.17
C LEU A 627 -7.29 -8.09 18.14
N TRP A 628 -6.42 -7.17 17.71
CA TRP A 628 -6.72 -6.22 16.63
C TRP A 628 -6.95 -6.94 15.30
N ALA A 629 -6.06 -7.87 14.93
CA ALA A 629 -6.23 -8.65 13.72
C ALA A 629 -7.53 -9.48 13.73
N LEU A 630 -7.87 -10.12 14.87
CA LEU A 630 -9.13 -10.85 15.02
C LEU A 630 -10.36 -9.94 14.94
N LEU A 631 -10.30 -8.75 15.56
CA LEU A 631 -11.36 -7.76 15.50
C LEU A 631 -11.59 -7.29 14.06
N MET A 632 -10.53 -6.92 13.34
CA MET A 632 -10.64 -6.44 11.96
C MET A 632 -11.13 -7.53 11.00
N LEU A 633 -10.73 -8.78 11.20
CA LEU A 633 -11.24 -9.92 10.43
C LEU A 633 -12.75 -10.07 10.58
N GLU A 634 -13.25 -10.09 11.81
CA GLU A 634 -14.69 -10.26 12.05
C GLU A 634 -15.50 -9.02 11.60
N LEU A 635 -14.99 -7.80 11.82
CA LEU A 635 -15.64 -6.59 11.30
C LEU A 635 -15.74 -6.61 9.77
N TRP A 636 -14.69 -7.09 9.09
CA TRP A 636 -14.73 -7.28 7.64
C TRP A 636 -15.80 -8.30 7.24
N HIS A 637 -15.87 -9.47 7.91
CA HIS A 637 -16.90 -10.47 7.63
C HIS A 637 -18.32 -9.91 7.73
N ARG A 638 -18.62 -9.23 8.85
CA ARG A 638 -19.91 -8.59 9.09
C ARG A 638 -20.26 -7.54 8.02
N THR A 639 -19.24 -6.90 7.44
CA THR A 639 -19.41 -5.80 6.48
C THR A 639 -19.53 -6.29 5.03
N HIS A 640 -18.75 -7.29 4.62
CA HIS A 640 -18.62 -7.70 3.21
C HIS A 640 -19.02 -9.14 2.93
N ALA A 641 -18.66 -10.08 3.80
CA ALA A 641 -18.93 -11.50 3.58
C ALA A 641 -20.40 -11.86 3.87
N ASP A 642 -20.97 -11.29 4.93
CA ASP A 642 -22.34 -11.59 5.37
C ASP A 642 -23.41 -10.85 4.57
N ARG A 643 -23.06 -9.74 3.92
CA ARG A 643 -23.96 -8.99 3.06
C ARG A 643 -24.22 -9.77 1.76
N ARG A 644 -25.19 -10.68 1.83
CA ARG A 644 -25.81 -11.30 0.65
C ARG A 644 -27.03 -10.47 0.27
N GLY A 645 -26.94 -9.70 -0.81
CA GLY A 645 -28.09 -9.12 -1.52
C GLY A 645 -28.72 -7.85 -0.92
N GLU A 646 -27.97 -6.74 -0.94
CA GLU A 646 -28.56 -5.38 -0.98
C GLU A 646 -28.17 -4.67 -2.28
#